data_AF-A0A7V5S5S7-F1
#
_entry.id   AF-A0A7V5S5S7-F1
#
_cell.length_a   1.000
_cell.length_b   1.000
_cell.length_c   1.000
_cell.angle_alpha   90.00
_cell.angle_beta   90.00
_cell.angle_gamma   90.00
#
_symmetry.space_group_name_H-M   'P 1'
#
loop_
_entity.id
_entity.type
_entity.pdbx_description
1 polymer ?
#
loop_
_entity_poly.entity_id
_entity_poly.type
_entity_poly.pdbx_seq_one_letter_code
_entity_poly.pdbx_strand_id
1 'polypeptide(L)'
;MRKFWLTAIALAFIVGWVAPLVLAKTIEVPKDYQTIQAAINAAQAGDVILIAPGTYKENLTIRKSIELRGADAGVIVDGSRFRSAPTILIQRTRDVIIQNLEITGGRRGIQVERSRNVTIKNNLIQKNRRQGILITDGSQDIEITENKILDTAPDEGNVLGNGIILNGAKNARVIKNFIARSAWSGLRLLSAVAHIEANAFEENRHYGIEIWPNWVDSPDVPSQAAVLNNILKNNVRAGIFITEESIAEIRNNTIIDTQANSDKQYGHGIWVTDGAQVSLSENTITGSQGHGLFFESGRIVLEANTVTASTGCGIYIEDGVWLTPTRSASLELFDNQGGAACGMPRFLHGGAASTLTSVTVEPAEATPTLLVRPGEKISVPFSVTYPGLLKVRAITLTQDASLAVSLFGPGQETPIAQARSPLPLALNVEVSDETIALGTRWQVVIENRGEVGTLVTAQISAPVRLGSCKDITDEFGILLDNADDAPPFSEAQCAVLYSSLRAMPTEIRRTVTSITNNPPDEQVAGTYTGLGRINLFGPMLRRTLSFVFIHEMGHAVQDRFVTSSQNARWRELFRRSGKDLDNFVSDYARTNDHEDFAETFATYVDDALELLKIARERAARGKPILLEKVKFMAELFKQLGSDNSILTLVYQVRLKTDDERTRLLIRRVSVSFDNEGLPVLPALIEWEEF
;
A
#
# COMPACT_ATOMS: atom_id res chain seq x y z
N MET A 1 7.05 -69.31 11.03
CA MET A 1 6.88 -69.16 9.58
C MET A 1 8.07 -68.38 9.02
N ARG A 2 8.79 -69.01 8.08
CA ARG A 2 9.69 -68.50 7.01
C ARG A 2 10.58 -67.27 7.27
N LYS A 3 11.92 -67.43 7.34
CA LYS A 3 12.96 -67.37 6.26
C LYS A 3 13.56 -65.95 6.12
N PHE A 4 14.81 -65.63 5.78
CA PHE A 4 16.09 -66.30 5.43
C PHE A 4 17.16 -65.16 5.40
N TRP A 5 18.42 -65.45 5.78
CA TRP A 5 19.70 -65.01 5.18
C TRP A 5 19.96 -63.56 4.74
N LEU A 6 21.13 -63.02 5.14
CA LEU A 6 22.03 -62.32 4.21
C LEU A 6 23.49 -62.34 4.71
N THR A 7 24.37 -62.46 3.73
CA THR A 7 25.78 -62.85 3.72
C THR A 7 26.75 -61.65 3.68
N ALA A 8 28.02 -62.00 3.89
CA ALA A 8 29.23 -61.19 3.93
C ALA A 8 29.64 -60.43 2.64
N ILE A 9 30.34 -59.31 2.88
CA ILE A 9 31.48 -58.67 2.18
C ILE A 9 31.34 -58.31 0.68
N ALA A 10 31.46 -57.01 0.39
CA ALA A 10 32.23 -56.49 -0.74
C ALA A 10 32.79 -55.10 -0.42
N LEU A 11 34.07 -55.05 -0.03
CA LEU A 11 34.90 -53.86 0.02
C LEU A 11 35.39 -53.60 -1.42
N ALA A 12 34.90 -52.56 -2.09
CA ALA A 12 35.32 -52.21 -3.44
C ALA A 12 35.53 -50.69 -3.59
N PHE A 13 36.81 -50.32 -3.73
CA PHE A 13 37.34 -49.17 -4.49
C PHE A 13 36.59 -47.83 -4.43
N ILE A 14 36.91 -47.01 -3.42
CA ILE A 14 36.87 -45.55 -3.59
C ILE A 14 38.15 -45.16 -4.32
N VAL A 15 38.16 -45.27 -5.65
CA VAL A 15 39.09 -44.48 -6.46
C VAL A 15 38.54 -43.06 -6.42
N GLY A 16 39.16 -42.22 -5.58
CA GLY A 16 38.90 -40.79 -5.60
C GLY A 16 39.14 -40.28 -7.01
N TRP A 17 38.07 -39.93 -7.72
CA TRP A 17 38.13 -39.06 -8.87
C TRP A 17 38.61 -37.70 -8.35
N VAL A 18 39.92 -37.50 -8.33
CA VAL A 18 40.48 -36.15 -8.31
C VAL A 18 40.10 -35.57 -9.66
N ALA A 19 38.97 -34.85 -9.71
CA ALA A 19 38.65 -34.06 -10.89
C ALA A 19 39.86 -33.16 -11.16
N PRO A 20 40.48 -33.22 -12.36
CA PRO A 20 41.59 -32.35 -12.66
C PRO A 20 41.14 -30.92 -12.43
N LEU A 21 41.98 -30.13 -11.75
CA LEU A 21 41.78 -28.70 -11.61
C LEU A 21 41.83 -28.12 -13.04
N VAL A 22 40.67 -27.93 -13.67
CA VAL A 22 40.58 -27.30 -14.98
C VAL A 22 40.91 -25.83 -14.74
N LEU A 23 42.16 -25.46 -14.98
CA LEU A 23 42.57 -24.06 -14.99
C LEU A 23 41.89 -23.40 -16.19
N ALA A 24 41.13 -22.35 -15.91
CA ALA A 24 40.52 -21.50 -16.93
C ALA A 24 41.59 -21.06 -17.94
N LYS A 25 41.46 -21.50 -19.19
CA LYS A 25 42.38 -21.14 -20.27
C LYS A 25 41.87 -19.88 -20.97
N THR A 26 42.79 -19.02 -21.37
CA THR A 26 42.50 -17.93 -22.32
C THR A 26 42.65 -18.44 -23.76
N ILE A 27 41.62 -18.23 -24.58
CA ILE A 27 41.60 -18.49 -26.02
C ILE A 27 41.53 -17.14 -26.74
N GLU A 28 42.50 -16.85 -27.60
CA GLU A 28 42.62 -15.57 -28.29
C GLU A 28 41.98 -15.62 -29.70
N VAL A 29 41.13 -14.66 -30.03
CA VAL A 29 40.52 -14.50 -31.36
C VAL A 29 41.05 -13.21 -32.00
N PRO A 30 41.60 -13.23 -33.23
CA PRO A 30 41.58 -14.33 -34.21
C PRO A 30 42.79 -15.28 -34.17
N LYS A 31 43.70 -15.14 -33.19
CA LYS A 31 45.00 -15.84 -33.14
C LYS A 31 44.88 -17.36 -33.08
N ASP A 32 44.09 -17.89 -32.16
CA ASP A 32 43.87 -19.33 -31.97
C ASP A 32 42.75 -19.85 -32.88
N TYR A 33 41.72 -19.03 -33.10
CA TYR A 33 40.57 -19.33 -33.96
C TYR A 33 40.16 -18.11 -34.77
N GLN A 34 39.90 -18.30 -36.06
CA GLN A 34 39.52 -17.21 -36.97
C GLN A 34 38.15 -16.58 -36.64
N THR A 35 37.26 -17.29 -35.96
CA THR A 35 35.92 -16.81 -35.62
C THR A 35 35.62 -17.00 -34.13
N ILE A 36 34.77 -16.12 -33.58
CA ILE A 36 34.40 -16.17 -32.18
C ILE A 36 33.62 -17.45 -31.88
N GLN A 37 32.70 -17.86 -32.76
CA GLN A 37 31.93 -19.09 -32.54
C GLN A 37 32.82 -20.35 -32.55
N ALA A 38 33.90 -20.38 -33.35
CA ALA A 38 34.84 -21.49 -33.33
C ALA A 38 35.58 -21.58 -31.98
N ALA A 39 35.99 -20.43 -31.41
CA ALA A 39 36.55 -20.39 -30.07
C ALA A 39 35.54 -20.84 -29.00
N ILE A 40 34.28 -20.40 -29.07
CA ILE A 40 33.20 -20.85 -28.15
C ILE A 40 33.01 -22.37 -28.24
N ASN A 41 33.04 -22.93 -29.45
CA ASN A 41 32.87 -24.36 -29.65
C ASN A 41 34.02 -25.15 -29.00
N ALA A 42 35.26 -24.67 -29.12
CA ALA A 42 36.45 -25.30 -28.58
C ALA A 42 36.66 -25.09 -27.06
N ALA A 43 36.14 -23.99 -26.51
CA ALA A 43 36.28 -23.63 -25.09
C ALA A 43 35.71 -24.69 -24.15
N GLN A 44 36.38 -24.90 -23.02
CA GLN A 44 35.88 -25.66 -21.87
C GLN A 44 35.15 -24.74 -20.89
N ALA A 45 34.43 -25.33 -19.93
CA ALA A 45 33.74 -24.54 -18.92
C ALA A 45 34.76 -23.77 -18.05
N GLY A 46 34.51 -22.47 -17.85
CA GLY A 46 35.38 -21.56 -17.12
C GLY A 46 36.42 -20.83 -17.98
N ASP A 47 36.58 -21.19 -19.25
CA ASP A 47 37.56 -20.55 -20.14
C ASP A 47 37.17 -19.09 -20.46
N VAL A 48 38.19 -18.29 -20.81
CA VAL A 48 38.05 -16.91 -21.27
C VAL A 48 38.32 -16.85 -22.76
N ILE A 49 37.37 -16.31 -23.53
CA ILE A 49 37.55 -16.01 -24.95
C ILE A 49 37.87 -14.52 -25.06
N LEU A 50 39.14 -14.23 -25.34
CA LEU A 50 39.69 -12.89 -25.47
C LEU A 50 39.71 -12.48 -26.94
N ILE A 51 38.93 -11.45 -27.28
CA ILE A 51 38.73 -11.04 -28.68
C ILE A 51 39.52 -9.76 -28.95
N ALA A 52 40.43 -9.80 -29.91
CA ALA A 52 41.18 -8.64 -30.37
C ALA A 52 40.29 -7.68 -31.19
N PRO A 53 40.61 -6.36 -31.23
CA PRO A 53 39.87 -5.37 -32.01
C PRO A 53 39.63 -5.80 -33.46
N GLY A 54 38.40 -5.58 -33.94
CA GLY A 54 37.95 -6.01 -35.26
C GLY A 54 36.44 -6.19 -35.32
N THR A 55 35.92 -6.30 -36.54
CA THR A 55 34.49 -6.54 -36.79
C THR A 55 34.24 -8.00 -37.13
N TYR A 56 33.49 -8.68 -36.28
CA TYR A 56 33.13 -10.09 -36.40
C TYR A 56 31.66 -10.21 -36.76
N LYS A 57 31.38 -10.52 -38.04
CA LYS A 57 30.01 -10.64 -38.55
C LYS A 57 29.43 -12.02 -38.24
N GLU A 58 29.01 -12.21 -36.99
CA GLU A 58 28.56 -13.48 -36.43
C GLU A 58 27.32 -13.32 -35.54
N ASN A 59 26.52 -14.40 -35.45
CA ASN A 59 25.49 -14.56 -34.43
C ASN A 59 25.95 -15.71 -33.52
N LEU A 60 26.22 -15.40 -32.25
CA LEU A 60 26.86 -16.31 -31.32
C LEU A 60 25.84 -17.08 -30.48
N THR A 61 26.15 -18.34 -30.19
CA THR A 61 25.37 -19.17 -29.26
C THR A 61 26.28 -19.74 -28.18
N ILE A 62 25.94 -19.46 -26.92
CA ILE A 62 26.67 -19.86 -25.72
C ILE A 62 25.78 -20.79 -24.90
N ARG A 63 26.27 -22.02 -24.66
CA ARG A 63 25.59 -23.08 -23.88
C ARG A 63 26.48 -23.71 -22.80
N LYS A 64 27.54 -22.99 -22.42
CA LYS A 64 28.53 -23.43 -21.43
C LYS A 64 28.98 -22.21 -20.63
N SER A 65 29.51 -22.45 -19.43
CA SER A 65 30.10 -21.40 -18.58
C SER A 65 31.39 -20.90 -19.22
N ILE A 66 31.43 -19.63 -19.63
CA ILE A 66 32.60 -18.99 -20.23
C ILE A 66 32.55 -17.48 -19.98
N GLU A 67 33.70 -16.84 -20.09
CA GLU A 67 33.81 -15.40 -20.24
C GLU A 67 34.05 -15.03 -21.72
N LEU A 68 33.24 -14.14 -22.27
CA LEU A 68 33.45 -13.53 -23.58
C LEU A 68 33.87 -12.07 -23.37
N ARG A 69 35.13 -11.76 -23.69
CA ARG A 69 35.73 -10.46 -23.37
C ARG A 69 36.42 -9.82 -24.57
N GLY A 70 36.11 -8.56 -24.85
CA GLY A 70 36.92 -7.72 -25.73
C GLY A 70 38.26 -7.36 -25.07
N ALA A 71 39.35 -7.52 -25.80
CA ALA A 71 40.70 -7.21 -25.32
C ALA A 71 40.92 -5.71 -25.15
N ASP A 72 40.35 -4.91 -26.04
CA ASP A 72 40.47 -3.45 -26.11
C ASP A 72 39.23 -2.83 -26.80
N ALA A 73 39.19 -1.50 -26.91
CA ALA A 73 38.18 -0.80 -27.71
C ALA A 73 38.23 -1.22 -29.19
N GLY A 74 37.07 -1.24 -29.86
CA GLY A 74 36.96 -1.60 -31.29
C GLY A 74 36.69 -3.08 -31.57
N VAL A 75 36.33 -3.87 -30.55
CA VAL A 75 35.80 -5.23 -30.73
C VAL A 75 34.31 -5.16 -31.03
N ILE A 76 33.92 -5.42 -32.28
CA ILE A 76 32.53 -5.30 -32.75
C ILE A 76 32.00 -6.67 -33.14
N VAL A 77 30.94 -7.13 -32.48
CA VAL A 77 30.16 -8.31 -32.88
C VAL A 77 28.93 -7.84 -33.64
N ASP A 78 28.90 -8.09 -34.95
CA ASP A 78 27.83 -7.69 -35.86
C ASP A 78 26.91 -8.87 -36.22
N GLY A 79 25.73 -8.91 -35.61
CA GLY A 79 24.70 -9.92 -35.82
C GLY A 79 23.92 -9.76 -37.13
N SER A 80 24.37 -8.90 -38.06
CA SER A 80 23.68 -8.66 -39.34
C SER A 80 23.75 -9.84 -40.32
N ARG A 81 24.48 -10.92 -40.00
CA ARG A 81 24.50 -12.17 -40.77
C ARG A 81 23.13 -12.86 -40.76
N PHE A 82 22.53 -13.02 -39.59
CA PHE A 82 21.17 -13.53 -39.41
C PHE A 82 20.32 -12.49 -38.69
N ARG A 83 19.78 -11.56 -39.47
CA ARG A 83 19.06 -10.36 -38.99
C ARG A 83 17.84 -10.65 -38.10
N SER A 84 17.27 -11.85 -38.18
CA SER A 84 16.13 -12.33 -37.38
C SER A 84 16.54 -13.01 -36.07
N ALA A 85 17.84 -13.27 -35.87
CA ALA A 85 18.40 -13.88 -34.67
C ALA A 85 19.01 -12.82 -33.74
N PRO A 86 19.17 -13.11 -32.43
CA PRO A 86 20.02 -12.30 -31.56
C PRO A 86 21.48 -12.31 -32.03
N THR A 87 22.24 -11.26 -31.74
CA THR A 87 23.70 -11.23 -31.96
C THR A 87 24.39 -12.19 -31.00
N ILE A 88 23.96 -12.24 -29.73
CA ILE A 88 24.44 -13.22 -28.75
C ILE A 88 23.24 -13.91 -28.09
N LEU A 89 23.17 -15.24 -28.19
CA LEU A 89 22.21 -16.07 -27.48
C LEU A 89 22.92 -16.87 -26.37
N ILE A 90 22.52 -16.64 -25.12
CA ILE A 90 22.92 -17.44 -23.96
C ILE A 90 21.73 -18.32 -23.59
N GLN A 91 21.91 -19.63 -23.62
CA GLN A 91 20.78 -20.54 -23.47
C GLN A 91 21.14 -21.79 -22.66
N ARG A 92 20.29 -22.12 -21.67
CA ARG A 92 20.38 -23.35 -20.86
C ARG A 92 21.78 -23.56 -20.26
N THR A 93 22.34 -22.50 -19.70
CA THR A 93 23.68 -22.52 -19.09
C THR A 93 23.70 -21.66 -17.83
N ARG A 94 24.86 -21.62 -17.18
CA ARG A 94 25.13 -20.75 -16.05
C ARG A 94 26.54 -20.16 -16.12
N ASP A 95 26.81 -19.20 -15.25
CA ASP A 95 28.15 -18.67 -15.00
C ASP A 95 28.79 -18.14 -16.30
N VAL A 96 28.09 -17.21 -16.96
CA VAL A 96 28.52 -16.57 -18.22
C VAL A 96 28.76 -15.09 -17.99
N ILE A 97 29.90 -14.59 -18.48
CA ILE A 97 30.24 -13.17 -18.43
C ILE A 97 30.41 -12.65 -19.86
N ILE A 98 29.71 -11.58 -20.22
CA ILE A 98 29.85 -10.87 -21.49
C ILE A 98 30.34 -9.46 -21.19
N GLN A 99 31.54 -9.09 -21.67
CA GLN A 99 32.11 -7.78 -21.36
C GLN A 99 33.01 -7.15 -22.42
N ASN A 100 33.07 -5.82 -22.40
CA ASN A 100 33.95 -5.01 -23.24
C ASN A 100 33.72 -5.20 -24.75
N LEU A 101 32.46 -5.42 -25.17
CA LEU A 101 32.10 -5.62 -26.58
C LEU A 101 31.23 -4.47 -27.09
N GLU A 102 31.38 -4.14 -28.36
CA GLU A 102 30.33 -3.49 -29.14
C GLU A 102 29.46 -4.56 -29.80
N ILE A 103 28.14 -4.51 -29.61
CA ILE A 103 27.18 -5.52 -30.08
C ILE A 103 26.09 -4.83 -30.91
N THR A 104 25.99 -5.21 -32.19
CA THR A 104 25.15 -4.49 -33.16
C THR A 104 24.48 -5.41 -34.18
N GLY A 105 23.55 -4.86 -34.96
CA GLY A 105 23.07 -5.42 -36.23
C GLY A 105 22.13 -6.62 -36.15
N GLY A 106 21.97 -7.26 -34.99
CA GLY A 106 21.06 -8.39 -34.78
C GLY A 106 19.60 -7.96 -34.60
N ARG A 107 18.69 -8.95 -34.49
CA ARG A 107 17.30 -8.68 -34.06
C ARG A 107 17.28 -8.19 -32.62
N ARG A 108 18.12 -8.81 -31.79
CA ARG A 108 18.38 -8.44 -30.41
C ARG A 108 19.89 -8.37 -30.22
N GLY A 109 20.38 -7.51 -29.35
CA GLY A 109 21.81 -7.52 -29.01
C GLY A 109 22.18 -8.80 -28.26
N ILE A 110 21.63 -8.96 -27.06
CA ILE A 110 21.82 -10.13 -26.21
C ILE A 110 20.48 -10.73 -25.81
N GLN A 111 20.37 -12.05 -25.87
CA GLN A 111 19.21 -12.80 -25.40
C GLN A 111 19.66 -13.89 -24.43
N VAL A 112 19.03 -13.95 -23.26
CA VAL A 112 19.29 -14.94 -22.22
C VAL A 112 18.04 -15.76 -21.96
N GLU A 113 18.16 -17.08 -22.06
CA GLU A 113 17.06 -18.03 -21.91
C GLU A 113 17.43 -19.15 -20.94
N ARG A 114 16.53 -19.46 -19.99
CA ARG A 114 16.67 -20.58 -19.04
C ARG A 114 18.08 -20.68 -18.44
N SER A 115 18.65 -19.54 -18.05
CA SER A 115 20.04 -19.47 -17.59
C SER A 115 20.14 -18.81 -16.22
N ARG A 116 21.25 -19.04 -15.52
CA ARG A 116 21.49 -18.54 -14.16
C ARG A 116 22.86 -17.91 -14.02
N ASN A 117 23.01 -16.88 -13.17
CA ASN A 117 24.30 -16.26 -12.88
C ASN A 117 25.00 -15.78 -14.17
N VAL A 118 24.33 -14.86 -14.87
CA VAL A 118 24.84 -14.26 -16.11
C VAL A 118 25.14 -12.79 -15.85
N THR A 119 26.37 -12.37 -16.11
CA THR A 119 26.80 -10.97 -16.01
C THR A 119 27.02 -10.39 -17.39
N ILE A 120 26.27 -9.34 -17.72
CA ILE A 120 26.42 -8.54 -18.93
C ILE A 120 26.97 -7.19 -18.47
N LYS A 121 28.24 -6.89 -18.75
CA LYS A 121 28.85 -5.66 -18.23
C LYS A 121 29.76 -4.90 -19.17
N ASN A 122 29.76 -3.57 -19.07
CA ASN A 122 30.64 -2.70 -19.85
C ASN A 122 30.58 -2.96 -21.38
N ASN A 123 29.38 -3.17 -21.91
CA ASN A 123 29.17 -3.34 -23.36
C ASN A 123 28.50 -2.12 -23.97
N LEU A 124 28.81 -1.84 -25.24
CA LEU A 124 28.05 -0.93 -26.09
C LEU A 124 27.09 -1.75 -26.96
N ILE A 125 25.81 -1.73 -26.65
CA ILE A 125 24.78 -2.49 -27.38
C ILE A 125 23.95 -1.49 -28.17
N GLN A 126 24.09 -1.47 -29.50
CA GLN A 126 23.47 -0.42 -30.31
C GLN A 126 22.89 -0.90 -31.63
N LYS A 127 21.92 -0.17 -32.17
CA LYS A 127 21.40 -0.37 -33.54
C LYS A 127 20.87 -1.78 -33.81
N ASN A 128 20.28 -2.40 -32.78
CA ASN A 128 19.60 -3.69 -32.89
C ASN A 128 18.14 -3.48 -33.31
N ARG A 129 17.58 -4.40 -34.11
CA ARG A 129 16.27 -4.23 -34.76
C ARG A 129 15.04 -4.39 -33.86
N ARG A 130 15.25 -4.70 -32.58
CA ARG A 130 14.17 -4.89 -31.60
C ARG A 130 14.67 -4.55 -30.21
N GLN A 131 15.33 -5.48 -29.53
CA GLN A 131 15.82 -5.24 -28.16
C GLN A 131 17.33 -5.06 -28.10
N GLY A 132 17.79 -4.26 -27.14
CA GLY A 132 19.19 -4.31 -26.71
C GLY A 132 19.44 -5.64 -26.00
N ILE A 133 18.75 -5.86 -24.87
CA ILE A 133 18.84 -7.08 -24.07
C ILE A 133 17.45 -7.66 -23.82
N LEU A 134 17.31 -8.98 -23.96
CA LEU A 134 16.12 -9.74 -23.55
C LEU A 134 16.52 -10.85 -22.57
N ILE A 135 15.95 -10.82 -21.36
CA ILE A 135 16.01 -11.90 -20.39
C ILE A 135 14.66 -12.60 -20.38
N THR A 136 14.64 -13.92 -20.55
CA THR A 136 13.38 -14.67 -20.70
C THR A 136 13.48 -16.09 -20.11
N ASP A 137 12.34 -16.78 -20.12
CA ASP A 137 12.18 -18.20 -19.81
C ASP A 137 12.64 -18.56 -18.39
N GLY A 138 12.30 -17.71 -17.41
CA GLY A 138 12.57 -17.99 -16.00
C GLY A 138 14.04 -17.87 -15.60
N SER A 139 14.84 -17.12 -16.36
CA SER A 139 16.27 -16.90 -16.04
C SER A 139 16.43 -16.18 -14.68
N GLN A 140 17.46 -16.55 -13.92
CA GLN A 140 17.62 -16.14 -12.52
C GLN A 140 19.01 -15.55 -12.27
N ASP A 141 19.12 -14.66 -11.28
CA ASP A 141 20.39 -14.09 -10.82
C ASP A 141 21.17 -13.46 -12.01
N ILE A 142 20.49 -12.55 -12.72
CA ILE A 142 21.04 -11.88 -13.91
C ILE A 142 21.54 -10.51 -13.51
N GLU A 143 22.78 -10.19 -13.84
CA GLU A 143 23.37 -8.87 -13.59
C GLU A 143 23.64 -8.16 -14.92
N ILE A 144 23.00 -7.02 -15.12
CA ILE A 144 23.19 -6.12 -16.27
C ILE A 144 23.78 -4.84 -15.70
N THR A 145 25.07 -4.59 -15.90
CA THR A 145 25.73 -3.44 -15.27
C THR A 145 26.69 -2.66 -16.16
N GLU A 146 26.73 -1.34 -16.01
CA GLU A 146 27.70 -0.49 -16.72
C GLU A 146 27.61 -0.58 -18.26
N ASN A 147 26.48 -0.99 -18.81
CA ASN A 147 26.29 -1.07 -20.26
C ASN A 147 25.72 0.23 -20.83
N LYS A 148 26.08 0.52 -22.09
CA LYS A 148 25.47 1.58 -22.89
C LYS A 148 24.57 0.94 -23.95
N ILE A 149 23.26 1.12 -23.83
CA ILE A 149 22.24 0.53 -24.73
C ILE A 149 21.58 1.64 -25.52
N LEU A 150 21.78 1.67 -26.84
CA LEU A 150 21.41 2.81 -27.68
C LEU A 150 20.64 2.41 -28.92
N ASP A 151 19.77 3.30 -29.39
CA ASP A 151 19.26 3.31 -30.77
C ASP A 151 18.65 1.96 -31.18
N THR A 152 17.84 1.35 -30.30
CA THR A 152 17.05 0.17 -30.65
C THR A 152 15.95 0.59 -31.62
N ALA A 153 15.73 -0.20 -32.67
CA ALA A 153 14.72 0.08 -33.69
C ALA A 153 13.51 -0.85 -33.54
N PRO A 154 12.33 -0.48 -34.06
CA PRO A 154 11.23 -1.42 -34.21
C PRO A 154 11.48 -2.38 -35.39
N ASP A 155 11.03 -3.62 -35.26
CA ASP A 155 10.89 -4.56 -36.38
C ASP A 155 9.59 -4.20 -37.12
N GLU A 156 9.45 -4.52 -38.41
CA GLU A 156 8.17 -4.32 -39.12
C GLU A 156 7.04 -5.08 -38.39
N GLY A 157 5.89 -4.43 -38.12
CA GLY A 157 4.68 -5.08 -37.58
C GLY A 157 4.42 -4.99 -36.07
N ASN A 158 4.38 -3.77 -35.49
CA ASN A 158 3.96 -3.52 -34.08
C ASN A 158 4.84 -4.16 -33.00
N VAL A 159 6.13 -4.31 -33.25
CA VAL A 159 7.03 -4.99 -32.34
C VAL A 159 7.90 -4.01 -31.54
N LEU A 160 7.76 -4.06 -30.20
CA LEU A 160 8.37 -3.12 -29.25
C LEU A 160 9.91 -3.13 -29.27
N GLY A 161 10.49 -1.98 -29.60
CA GLY A 161 11.94 -1.76 -29.67
C GLY A 161 12.56 -1.33 -28.34
N ASN A 162 12.45 -2.14 -27.28
CA ASN A 162 12.90 -1.78 -25.92
C ASN A 162 14.43 -1.83 -25.74
N GLY A 163 14.99 -1.03 -24.84
CA GLY A 163 16.39 -1.16 -24.43
C GLY A 163 16.65 -2.52 -23.76
N ILE A 164 15.95 -2.77 -22.65
CA ILE A 164 16.00 -4.03 -21.89
C ILE A 164 14.57 -4.56 -21.67
N ILE A 165 14.39 -5.87 -21.82
CA ILE A 165 13.20 -6.58 -21.34
C ILE A 165 13.61 -7.64 -20.32
N LEU A 166 12.98 -7.61 -19.14
CA LEU A 166 13.01 -8.66 -18.13
C LEU A 166 11.69 -9.41 -18.15
N ASN A 167 11.72 -10.66 -18.59
CA ASN A 167 10.52 -11.45 -18.83
C ASN A 167 10.54 -12.76 -18.04
N GLY A 168 9.72 -12.85 -16.98
CA GLY A 168 9.77 -13.97 -16.05
C GLY A 168 11.10 -14.05 -15.26
N ALA A 169 11.91 -12.99 -15.27
CA ALA A 169 13.23 -12.99 -14.67
C ALA A 169 13.11 -12.89 -13.13
N LYS A 170 13.94 -13.66 -12.41
CA LYS A 170 13.98 -13.61 -10.94
C LYS A 170 15.32 -13.06 -10.47
N ASN A 171 15.31 -12.18 -9.47
CA ASN A 171 16.52 -11.56 -8.90
C ASN A 171 17.39 -10.87 -9.96
N ALA A 172 16.78 -10.17 -10.92
CA ALA A 172 17.53 -9.41 -11.90
C ALA A 172 18.09 -8.12 -11.29
N ARG A 173 19.35 -7.79 -11.57
CA ARG A 173 20.02 -6.55 -11.14
C ARG A 173 20.36 -5.73 -12.37
N VAL A 174 19.74 -4.56 -12.52
CA VAL A 174 20.01 -3.60 -13.60
C VAL A 174 20.64 -2.37 -12.98
N ILE A 175 21.97 -2.24 -13.08
CA ILE A 175 22.74 -1.29 -12.27
C ILE A 175 23.70 -0.44 -13.10
N LYS A 176 23.69 0.89 -12.97
CA LYS A 176 24.66 1.79 -13.64
C LYS A 176 24.67 1.70 -15.18
N ASN A 177 23.54 1.37 -15.81
CA ASN A 177 23.44 1.34 -17.26
C ASN A 177 22.99 2.70 -17.81
N PHE A 178 23.42 3.03 -19.02
CA PHE A 178 22.93 4.16 -19.79
C PHE A 178 22.09 3.64 -20.96
N ILE A 179 20.78 3.89 -20.92
CA ILE A 179 19.80 3.31 -21.85
C ILE A 179 19.07 4.46 -22.54
N ALA A 180 19.34 4.66 -23.82
CA ALA A 180 18.86 5.83 -24.51
C ALA A 180 18.38 5.61 -25.94
N ARG A 181 17.46 6.47 -26.37
CA ARG A 181 16.89 6.48 -27.74
C ARG A 181 16.33 5.12 -28.15
N SER A 182 15.71 4.41 -27.20
CA SER A 182 14.98 3.19 -27.51
C SER A 182 13.73 3.52 -28.31
N ALA A 183 13.41 2.72 -29.33
CA ALA A 183 12.18 2.91 -30.11
C ALA A 183 10.89 2.66 -29.31
N TRP A 184 11.00 2.05 -28.12
CA TRP A 184 9.92 1.93 -27.15
C TRP A 184 10.40 2.36 -25.74
N SER A 185 10.23 1.51 -24.72
CA SER A 185 10.64 1.79 -23.35
C SER A 185 12.13 1.52 -23.15
N GLY A 186 12.76 2.24 -22.22
CA GLY A 186 14.15 1.97 -21.83
C GLY A 186 14.28 0.59 -21.18
N LEU A 187 13.51 0.34 -20.13
CA LEU A 187 13.41 -0.95 -19.44
C LEU A 187 11.95 -1.36 -19.27
N ARG A 188 11.64 -2.64 -19.54
CA ARG A 188 10.32 -3.22 -19.34
C ARG A 188 10.39 -4.52 -18.53
N LEU A 189 9.58 -4.61 -17.48
CA LEU A 189 9.39 -5.80 -16.66
C LEU A 189 8.05 -6.47 -17.01
N LEU A 190 8.08 -7.79 -17.14
CA LEU A 190 6.92 -8.64 -17.40
C LEU A 190 7.04 -9.88 -16.50
N SER A 191 6.16 -10.04 -15.52
CA SER A 191 6.23 -11.10 -14.50
C SER A 191 7.64 -11.24 -13.88
N ALA A 192 8.31 -10.12 -13.61
CA ALA A 192 9.73 -10.12 -13.24
C ALA A 192 9.98 -9.50 -11.85
N VAL A 193 11.03 -9.98 -11.17
CA VAL A 193 11.54 -9.43 -9.91
C VAL A 193 12.90 -8.78 -10.17
N ALA A 194 13.02 -7.47 -9.97
CA ALA A 194 14.24 -6.74 -10.29
C ALA A 194 14.65 -5.64 -9.31
N HIS A 195 15.96 -5.48 -9.13
CA HIS A 195 16.61 -4.33 -8.51
C HIS A 195 17.20 -3.44 -9.59
N ILE A 196 16.73 -2.19 -9.68
CA ILE A 196 17.03 -1.24 -10.74
C ILE A 196 17.64 0.00 -10.11
N GLU A 197 18.97 0.12 -10.19
CA GLU A 197 19.69 1.13 -9.42
C GLU A 197 20.71 1.94 -10.24
N ALA A 198 20.75 3.26 -9.99
CA ALA A 198 21.79 4.14 -10.53
C ALA A 198 21.90 4.14 -12.07
N ASN A 199 20.82 3.83 -12.78
CA ASN A 199 20.79 3.86 -14.24
C ASN A 199 20.37 5.24 -14.77
N ALA A 200 20.73 5.53 -16.00
CA ALA A 200 20.25 6.67 -16.77
C ALA A 200 19.37 6.19 -17.93
N PHE A 201 18.13 6.67 -17.99
CA PHE A 201 17.17 6.40 -19.06
C PHE A 201 16.86 7.67 -19.82
N GLU A 202 17.32 7.80 -21.07
CA GLU A 202 17.25 9.07 -21.80
C GLU A 202 16.57 8.95 -23.17
N GLU A 203 15.67 9.88 -23.49
CA GLU A 203 15.12 10.04 -24.85
C GLU A 203 14.45 8.76 -25.41
N ASN A 204 13.92 7.89 -24.55
CA ASN A 204 13.19 6.71 -24.99
C ASN A 204 11.81 7.14 -25.51
N ARG A 205 11.35 6.54 -26.63
CA ARG A 205 10.11 6.94 -27.32
C ARG A 205 8.83 6.53 -26.60
N HIS A 206 8.97 5.83 -25.49
CA HIS A 206 7.93 5.45 -24.56
C HIS A 206 8.49 5.65 -23.16
N TYR A 207 8.11 4.81 -22.20
CA TYR A 207 8.50 4.97 -20.80
C TYR A 207 10.02 4.86 -20.59
N GLY A 208 10.55 5.55 -19.59
CA GLY A 208 11.89 5.24 -19.11
C GLY A 208 11.94 3.83 -18.52
N ILE A 209 11.05 3.56 -17.55
CA ILE A 209 10.83 2.26 -16.92
C ILE A 209 9.34 1.89 -16.98
N GLU A 210 9.03 0.65 -17.38
CA GLU A 210 7.69 0.09 -17.51
C GLU A 210 7.58 -1.20 -16.66
N ILE A 211 6.67 -1.23 -15.68
CA ILE A 211 6.45 -2.36 -14.76
C ILE A 211 5.05 -2.92 -14.96
N TRP A 212 4.98 -4.16 -15.47
CA TRP A 212 3.73 -4.77 -15.92
C TRP A 212 3.72 -6.28 -15.54
N PRO A 213 2.59 -6.95 -15.24
CA PRO A 213 2.59 -8.35 -14.88
C PRO A 213 2.66 -9.23 -16.12
N ASN A 214 2.10 -8.81 -17.27
CA ASN A 214 1.75 -9.78 -18.30
C ASN A 214 2.88 -10.09 -19.29
N TRP A 215 3.12 -11.40 -19.46
CA TRP A 215 3.69 -11.99 -20.66
C TRP A 215 2.66 -12.97 -21.21
N VAL A 216 2.37 -12.83 -22.52
CA VAL A 216 1.41 -13.55 -23.39
C VAL A 216 1.15 -15.05 -23.10
N ASP A 217 1.92 -15.76 -22.28
CA ASP A 217 1.71 -17.18 -21.95
C ASP A 217 1.95 -17.53 -20.46
N SER A 218 1.97 -16.56 -19.55
CA SER A 218 2.11 -16.77 -18.09
C SER A 218 0.80 -16.44 -17.37
N PRO A 219 0.42 -17.14 -16.27
CA PRO A 219 -0.57 -16.58 -15.34
C PRO A 219 -0.13 -15.16 -14.95
N ASP A 220 -1.09 -14.24 -14.78
CA ASP A 220 -0.85 -12.83 -14.42
C ASP A 220 -0.09 -12.75 -13.09
N VAL A 221 1.23 -12.82 -13.14
CA VAL A 221 2.10 -12.69 -11.98
C VAL A 221 2.56 -11.24 -11.91
N PRO A 222 2.18 -10.48 -10.86
CA PRO A 222 2.65 -9.13 -10.61
C PRO A 222 4.17 -9.01 -10.71
N SER A 223 4.65 -8.02 -11.48
CA SER A 223 6.06 -7.66 -11.43
C SER A 223 6.39 -6.98 -10.11
N GLN A 224 7.62 -7.16 -9.64
CA GLN A 224 8.12 -6.59 -8.40
C GLN A 224 9.43 -5.87 -8.66
N ALA A 225 9.53 -4.61 -8.24
CA ALA A 225 10.72 -3.81 -8.50
C ALA A 225 11.16 -2.94 -7.32
N ALA A 226 12.47 -2.85 -7.10
CA ALA A 226 13.09 -1.75 -6.38
C ALA A 226 13.74 -0.81 -7.42
N VAL A 227 13.22 0.41 -7.57
CA VAL A 227 13.67 1.42 -8.52
C VAL A 227 14.33 2.55 -7.75
N LEU A 228 15.66 2.54 -7.67
CA LEU A 228 16.43 3.37 -6.74
C LEU A 228 17.47 4.24 -7.47
N ASN A 229 17.63 5.50 -7.06
CA ASN A 229 18.77 6.32 -7.49
C ASN A 229 18.92 6.49 -9.01
N ASN A 230 17.85 6.33 -9.80
CA ASN A 230 17.93 6.41 -11.27
C ASN A 230 17.69 7.85 -11.77
N ILE A 231 18.27 8.17 -12.92
CA ILE A 231 18.02 9.42 -13.65
C ILE A 231 17.20 9.08 -14.90
N LEU A 232 16.03 9.70 -15.06
CA LEU A 232 15.15 9.48 -16.20
C LEU A 232 14.89 10.82 -16.89
N LYS A 233 15.41 11.02 -18.10
CA LYS A 233 15.38 12.31 -18.78
C LYS A 233 14.76 12.23 -20.17
N ASN A 234 13.89 13.17 -20.53
CA ASN A 234 13.35 13.31 -21.89
C ASN A 234 12.64 12.04 -22.42
N ASN A 235 12.17 11.14 -21.56
CA ASN A 235 11.41 9.96 -21.98
C ASN A 235 9.97 10.37 -22.33
N VAL A 236 9.32 9.61 -23.20
CA VAL A 236 7.95 9.91 -23.66
C VAL A 236 6.92 9.15 -22.82
N ARG A 237 5.71 9.70 -22.68
CA ARG A 237 4.57 9.16 -21.91
C ARG A 237 4.76 9.14 -20.40
N ALA A 238 5.76 8.47 -19.85
CA ALA A 238 6.09 8.58 -18.44
C ALA A 238 7.57 8.36 -18.16
N GLY A 239 8.10 8.95 -17.09
CA GLY A 239 9.40 8.54 -16.55
C GLY A 239 9.32 7.09 -16.08
N ILE A 240 8.42 6.82 -15.14
CA ILE A 240 8.12 5.49 -14.60
C ILE A 240 6.63 5.20 -14.74
N PHE A 241 6.28 4.04 -15.30
CA PHE A 241 4.92 3.54 -15.39
C PHE A 241 4.79 2.20 -14.68
N ILE A 242 3.75 2.03 -13.87
CA ILE A 242 3.45 0.80 -13.15
C ILE A 242 1.94 0.52 -13.13
N THR A 243 1.58 -0.74 -13.38
CA THR A 243 0.16 -1.14 -13.50
C THR A 243 -0.12 -2.60 -13.12
N GLU A 244 -1.41 -2.95 -13.10
CA GLU A 244 -2.01 -4.29 -12.95
C GLU A 244 -1.45 -5.05 -11.73
N GLU A 245 -1.75 -4.52 -10.54
CA GLU A 245 -1.35 -5.07 -9.23
C GLU A 245 0.17 -5.25 -9.01
N SER A 246 1.01 -4.80 -9.95
CA SER A 246 2.47 -4.82 -9.81
C SER A 246 2.91 -4.02 -8.59
N ILE A 247 4.03 -4.42 -7.99
CA ILE A 247 4.53 -3.87 -6.74
C ILE A 247 5.86 -3.15 -6.98
N ALA A 248 6.02 -1.93 -6.49
CA ALA A 248 7.32 -1.26 -6.54
C ALA A 248 7.65 -0.37 -5.34
N GLU A 249 8.91 -0.41 -4.92
CA GLU A 249 9.55 0.69 -4.19
C GLU A 249 10.23 1.60 -5.22
N ILE A 250 9.87 2.87 -5.27
CA ILE A 250 10.47 3.87 -6.15
C ILE A 250 11.04 4.96 -5.25
N ARG A 251 12.37 5.00 -5.13
CA ARG A 251 13.03 5.89 -4.18
C ARG A 251 14.24 6.63 -4.73
N ASN A 252 14.36 7.91 -4.37
CA ASN A 252 15.50 8.75 -4.72
C ASN A 252 15.81 8.79 -6.22
N ASN A 253 14.78 8.77 -7.08
CA ASN A 253 14.96 8.90 -8.52
C ASN A 253 14.79 10.36 -8.94
N THR A 254 15.55 10.77 -9.97
CA THR A 254 15.46 12.10 -10.57
C THR A 254 14.85 11.98 -11.96
N ILE A 255 13.64 12.49 -12.14
CA ILE A 255 12.87 12.47 -13.39
C ILE A 255 12.81 13.89 -13.96
N ILE A 256 13.28 14.07 -15.18
CA ILE A 256 13.51 15.39 -15.81
C ILE A 256 12.85 15.41 -17.19
N ASP A 257 12.04 16.43 -17.43
CA ASP A 257 11.53 16.79 -18.76
C ASP A 257 10.78 15.64 -19.47
N THR A 258 9.89 14.91 -18.77
CA THR A 258 9.07 13.87 -19.44
C THR A 258 8.23 14.49 -20.55
N GLN A 259 8.33 13.94 -21.75
CA GLN A 259 7.64 14.41 -22.95
C GLN A 259 6.26 13.76 -23.12
N ALA A 260 5.29 14.53 -23.58
CA ALA A 260 4.00 14.00 -24.01
C ALA A 260 4.14 13.24 -25.34
N ASN A 261 3.24 12.29 -25.61
CA ASN A 261 3.16 11.64 -26.91
C ASN A 261 2.53 12.58 -27.96
N SER A 262 2.45 12.12 -29.22
CA SER A 262 1.84 12.87 -30.33
C SER A 262 0.43 13.39 -30.04
N ASP A 263 -0.37 12.63 -29.31
CA ASP A 263 -1.76 12.97 -28.99
C ASP A 263 -1.88 13.85 -27.74
N LYS A 264 -0.75 14.20 -27.10
CA LYS A 264 -0.66 15.00 -25.88
C LYS A 264 -1.45 14.46 -24.68
N GLN A 265 -1.65 13.14 -24.63
CA GLN A 265 -2.43 12.46 -23.58
C GLN A 265 -1.58 11.95 -22.42
N TYR A 266 -0.26 12.00 -22.53
CA TYR A 266 0.67 11.51 -21.51
C TYR A 266 1.73 12.58 -21.18
N GLY A 267 2.88 12.16 -20.66
CA GLY A 267 4.01 13.03 -20.31
C GLY A 267 4.23 13.11 -18.80
N HIS A 268 3.88 12.05 -18.07
CA HIS A 268 3.86 12.06 -16.62
C HIS A 268 5.24 11.80 -16.00
N GLY A 269 5.55 12.32 -14.82
CA GLY A 269 6.76 11.89 -14.11
C GLY A 269 6.68 10.42 -13.72
N ILE A 270 5.76 10.11 -12.80
CA ILE A 270 5.42 8.74 -12.38
C ILE A 270 3.92 8.52 -12.60
N TRP A 271 3.56 7.39 -13.20
CA TRP A 271 2.19 7.01 -13.48
C TRP A 271 1.86 5.63 -12.88
N VAL A 272 0.84 5.58 -12.03
CA VAL A 272 0.36 4.38 -11.32
C VAL A 272 -1.09 4.11 -11.69
N THR A 273 -1.41 2.89 -12.12
CA THR A 273 -2.79 2.50 -12.49
C THR A 273 -3.07 1.01 -12.23
N ASP A 274 -4.27 0.56 -12.60
CA ASP A 274 -4.85 -0.78 -12.45
C ASP A 274 -4.49 -1.52 -11.15
N GLY A 275 -4.72 -0.89 -9.99
CA GLY A 275 -4.56 -1.55 -8.69
C GLY A 275 -3.09 -1.79 -8.26
N ALA A 276 -2.11 -1.24 -8.98
CA ALA A 276 -0.70 -1.33 -8.62
C ALA A 276 -0.41 -0.83 -7.20
N GLN A 277 0.60 -1.40 -6.56
CA GLN A 277 0.96 -1.08 -5.18
C GLN A 277 2.37 -0.51 -5.10
N VAL A 278 2.50 0.73 -4.63
CA VAL A 278 3.71 1.52 -4.82
C VAL A 278 4.09 2.28 -3.56
N SER A 279 5.36 2.27 -3.21
CA SER A 279 5.93 3.24 -2.26
C SER A 279 6.79 4.22 -3.01
N LEU A 280 6.46 5.51 -2.93
CA LEU A 280 7.21 6.60 -3.55
C LEU A 280 7.89 7.42 -2.45
N SER A 281 9.22 7.42 -2.44
CA SER A 281 9.98 8.19 -1.46
C SER A 281 11.14 8.99 -2.04
N GLU A 282 11.38 10.22 -1.59
CA GLU A 282 12.60 10.99 -1.94
C GLU A 282 12.81 11.24 -3.45
N ASN A 283 11.77 11.08 -4.30
CA ASN A 283 11.93 11.29 -5.74
C ASN A 283 11.84 12.77 -6.09
N THR A 284 12.69 13.22 -7.01
CA THR A 284 12.65 14.57 -7.59
C THR A 284 12.12 14.50 -9.02
N ILE A 285 11.01 15.17 -9.30
CA ILE A 285 10.36 15.17 -10.61
C ILE A 285 10.26 16.62 -11.09
N THR A 286 10.78 16.92 -12.28
CA THR A 286 10.72 18.28 -12.83
C THR A 286 10.44 18.28 -14.33
N GLY A 287 9.68 19.27 -14.81
CA GLY A 287 9.52 19.52 -16.25
C GLY A 287 8.58 18.55 -16.99
N SER A 288 7.73 17.80 -16.28
CA SER A 288 6.79 16.86 -16.90
C SER A 288 5.76 17.59 -17.78
N GLN A 289 5.62 17.22 -19.05
CA GLN A 289 4.63 17.82 -19.96
C GLN A 289 3.18 17.41 -19.65
N GLY A 290 2.98 16.34 -18.89
CA GLY A 290 1.73 15.96 -18.25
C GLY A 290 1.75 16.31 -16.77
N HIS A 291 1.24 15.41 -15.92
CA HIS A 291 1.32 15.53 -14.45
C HIS A 291 2.66 15.02 -13.91
N GLY A 292 3.18 15.60 -12.82
CA GLY A 292 4.39 15.06 -12.21
C GLY A 292 4.17 13.68 -11.60
N LEU A 293 3.17 13.55 -10.73
CA LEU A 293 2.65 12.29 -10.21
C LEU A 293 1.22 12.09 -10.73
N PHE A 294 0.93 10.95 -11.34
CA PHE A 294 -0.41 10.62 -11.83
C PHE A 294 -0.85 9.26 -11.32
N PHE A 295 -1.90 9.23 -10.51
CA PHE A 295 -2.46 8.02 -9.93
C PHE A 295 -3.89 7.85 -10.40
N GLU A 296 -4.15 6.84 -11.22
CA GLU A 296 -5.50 6.51 -11.70
C GLU A 296 -6.19 5.52 -10.74
N SER A 297 -5.47 4.48 -10.33
CA SER A 297 -5.89 3.56 -9.29
C SER A 297 -4.68 2.86 -8.68
N GLY A 298 -4.83 2.30 -7.48
CA GLY A 298 -3.74 1.59 -6.80
C GLY A 298 -3.62 1.92 -5.33
N ARG A 299 -2.63 1.31 -4.68
CA ARG A 299 -2.27 1.56 -3.28
C ARG A 299 -0.92 2.23 -3.21
N ILE A 300 -0.89 3.47 -2.78
CA ILE A 300 0.32 4.29 -2.82
C ILE A 300 0.70 4.74 -1.40
N VAL A 301 1.97 4.55 -1.05
CA VAL A 301 2.61 5.17 0.10
C VAL A 301 3.47 6.33 -0.40
N LEU A 302 3.29 7.54 0.14
CA LEU A 302 4.06 8.71 -0.27
C LEU A 302 4.89 9.28 0.88
N GLU A 303 6.16 9.60 0.60
CA GLU A 303 7.07 10.23 1.54
C GLU A 303 8.08 11.14 0.81
N ALA A 304 8.35 12.36 1.28
CA ALA A 304 9.54 13.14 0.85
C ALA A 304 9.73 13.39 -0.67
N ASN A 305 8.69 13.42 -1.51
CA ASN A 305 8.88 13.64 -2.95
C ASN A 305 8.82 15.14 -3.29
N THR A 306 9.60 15.57 -4.27
CA THR A 306 9.58 16.95 -4.80
C THR A 306 9.13 16.92 -6.25
N VAL A 307 8.12 17.72 -6.60
CA VAL A 307 7.58 17.84 -7.96
C VAL A 307 7.48 19.29 -8.39
N THR A 308 8.16 19.64 -9.47
CA THR A 308 8.26 21.01 -9.97
C THR A 308 8.01 21.15 -11.46
N ALA A 309 7.62 22.34 -11.90
CA ALA A 309 7.61 22.72 -13.31
C ALA A 309 6.84 21.75 -14.25
N SER A 310 5.83 21.05 -13.75
CA SER A 310 4.95 20.24 -14.60
C SER A 310 4.00 21.15 -15.37
N THR A 311 3.72 20.85 -16.64
CA THR A 311 2.68 21.54 -17.42
C THR A 311 1.29 21.19 -16.91
N GLY A 312 1.08 19.94 -16.51
CA GLY A 312 -0.08 19.52 -15.74
C GLY A 312 0.10 19.83 -14.26
N CYS A 313 -0.67 19.14 -13.43
CA CYS A 313 -0.59 19.22 -11.98
C CYS A 313 0.66 18.55 -11.42
N GLY A 314 1.17 19.02 -10.28
CA GLY A 314 2.25 18.36 -9.55
C GLY A 314 1.86 16.93 -9.15
N ILE A 315 0.67 16.76 -8.59
CA ILE A 315 0.05 15.45 -8.35
C ILE A 315 -1.39 15.43 -8.90
N TYR A 316 -1.80 14.34 -9.51
CA TYR A 316 -3.17 14.08 -9.95
C TYR A 316 -3.60 12.70 -9.45
N ILE A 317 -4.76 12.62 -8.80
CA ILE A 317 -5.26 11.40 -8.15
C ILE A 317 -6.70 11.15 -8.60
N GLU A 318 -7.04 10.03 -9.25
CA GLU A 318 -8.42 9.69 -9.62
C GLU A 318 -9.19 8.93 -8.52
N ASP A 319 -10.50 8.76 -8.75
CA ASP A 319 -11.38 7.94 -7.93
C ASP A 319 -10.95 6.47 -7.97
N GLY A 320 -10.54 5.91 -6.84
CA GLY A 320 -10.07 4.51 -6.73
C GLY A 320 -8.63 4.36 -6.23
N VAL A 321 -7.92 5.47 -6.01
CA VAL A 321 -6.59 5.49 -5.40
C VAL A 321 -6.67 5.42 -3.87
N TRP A 322 -5.88 4.53 -3.29
CA TRP A 322 -5.67 4.40 -1.85
C TRP A 322 -4.32 5.01 -1.49
N LEU A 323 -4.31 6.13 -0.78
CA LEU A 323 -3.07 6.83 -0.43
C LEU A 323 -2.81 6.74 1.08
N THR A 324 -1.60 6.35 1.48
CA THR A 324 -1.13 6.32 2.87
C THR A 324 0.07 7.26 3.01
N PRO A 325 -0.05 8.44 3.67
CA PRO A 325 1.13 9.24 3.96
C PRO A 325 1.93 8.67 5.14
N THR A 326 3.26 8.85 5.13
CA THR A 326 4.14 8.56 6.28
C THR A 326 4.59 9.86 6.99
N ARG A 327 4.96 9.73 8.27
CA ARG A 327 5.01 10.81 9.28
C ARG A 327 6.15 11.84 9.16
N SER A 328 7.06 11.77 8.18
CA SER A 328 8.36 12.44 8.35
C SER A 328 8.96 13.23 7.17
N ALA A 329 8.25 13.47 6.07
CA ALA A 329 8.78 14.37 5.04
C ALA A 329 7.71 14.99 4.14
N SER A 330 7.82 16.30 3.89
CA SER A 330 6.91 17.06 3.05
C SER A 330 6.96 16.60 1.60
N LEU A 331 5.79 16.30 1.02
CA LEU A 331 5.59 16.30 -0.42
C LEU A 331 5.62 17.75 -0.90
N GLU A 332 6.64 18.13 -1.66
CA GLU A 332 6.84 19.48 -2.16
C GLU A 332 6.32 19.60 -3.59
N LEU A 333 5.32 20.46 -3.80
CA LEU A 333 4.66 20.64 -5.10
C LEU A 333 4.65 22.13 -5.46
N PHE A 334 5.55 22.59 -6.31
CA PHE A 334 5.66 24.02 -6.64
C PHE A 334 5.96 24.28 -8.13
N ASP A 335 5.65 25.47 -8.61
CA ASP A 335 5.85 25.89 -10.01
C ASP A 335 5.18 25.00 -11.09
N ASN A 336 4.17 24.21 -10.71
CA ASN A 336 3.40 23.37 -11.65
C ASN A 336 2.25 24.18 -12.28
N GLN A 337 2.21 24.25 -13.61
CA GLN A 337 1.26 25.11 -14.36
C GLN A 337 -0.20 24.66 -14.18
N GLY A 338 -0.46 23.35 -14.07
CA GLY A 338 -1.79 22.80 -13.80
C GLY A 338 -2.21 22.91 -12.33
N GLY A 339 -1.36 23.47 -11.46
CA GLY A 339 -1.56 23.54 -10.02
C GLY A 339 -0.75 22.51 -9.24
N ALA A 340 -0.64 22.68 -7.93
CA ALA A 340 0.08 21.74 -7.08
C ALA A 340 -0.56 20.34 -7.11
N ALA A 341 -1.88 20.26 -6.98
CA ALA A 341 -2.61 18.99 -6.89
C ALA A 341 -3.98 19.05 -7.59
N CYS A 342 -4.37 17.94 -8.22
CA CYS A 342 -5.58 17.79 -9.04
C CYS A 342 -6.19 16.39 -8.91
N GLY A 343 -7.33 16.16 -9.59
CA GLY A 343 -8.00 14.87 -9.66
C GLY A 343 -8.73 14.46 -8.38
N MET A 344 -8.39 15.06 -7.23
CA MET A 344 -8.79 14.62 -5.90
C MET A 344 -10.24 14.11 -5.81
N PRO A 345 -10.47 12.87 -5.36
CA PRO A 345 -11.76 12.45 -4.84
C PRO A 345 -12.22 13.47 -3.78
N ARG A 346 -13.52 13.53 -3.48
CA ARG A 346 -14.12 14.31 -2.37
C ARG A 346 -13.56 14.02 -0.94
N PHE A 347 -12.40 13.40 -0.84
CA PHE A 347 -11.73 12.90 0.35
C PHE A 347 -10.38 13.57 0.66
N LEU A 348 -10.05 14.67 -0.01
CA LEU A 348 -8.92 15.53 0.36
C LEU A 348 -9.38 16.98 0.48
N HIS A 349 -9.29 17.55 1.68
CA HIS A 349 -9.44 19.00 1.89
C HIS A 349 -8.15 19.56 2.48
N GLY A 350 -7.46 20.33 1.64
CA GLY A 350 -6.55 21.37 2.06
C GLY A 350 -6.69 22.53 1.07
N GLY A 351 -7.29 23.63 1.53
CA GLY A 351 -7.12 25.00 1.00
C GLY A 351 -7.73 25.36 -0.35
N ALA A 352 -8.43 26.49 -0.39
CA ALA A 352 -8.68 27.22 -1.63
C ALA A 352 -7.34 27.63 -2.29
N ALA A 353 -7.39 27.82 -3.61
CA ALA A 353 -6.28 28.18 -4.48
C ALA A 353 -5.53 29.45 -4.05
N SER A 354 -4.52 29.30 -3.20
CA SER A 354 -3.33 30.15 -3.13
C SER A 354 -2.29 29.44 -2.26
N THR A 355 -1.19 29.02 -2.90
CA THR A 355 0.03 28.47 -2.25
C THR A 355 -0.20 27.33 -1.24
N LEU A 356 -0.56 26.14 -1.75
CA LEU A 356 -0.51 24.89 -0.99
C LEU A 356 0.87 24.25 -1.20
N THR A 357 1.78 24.43 -0.23
CA THR A 357 3.12 23.81 -0.20
C THR A 357 3.15 22.44 0.49
N SER A 358 2.02 21.95 1.01
CA SER A 358 1.93 20.63 1.63
C SER A 358 0.50 20.10 1.54
N VAL A 359 0.33 18.88 1.01
CA VAL A 359 -0.94 18.16 0.97
C VAL A 359 -0.89 17.04 2.01
N THR A 360 -1.75 17.08 3.02
CA THR A 360 -1.93 16.00 4.00
C THR A 360 -3.14 15.15 3.57
N VAL A 361 -2.95 13.84 3.42
CA VAL A 361 -3.98 12.91 2.95
C VAL A 361 -4.37 11.95 4.07
N GLU A 362 -5.61 11.97 4.55
CA GLU A 362 -6.03 11.01 5.58
C GLU A 362 -6.31 9.62 4.99
N PRO A 363 -5.84 8.53 5.62
CA PRO A 363 -6.03 7.17 5.12
C PRO A 363 -7.48 6.69 5.28
N ALA A 364 -8.07 6.16 4.21
CA ALA A 364 -9.27 5.34 4.26
C ALA A 364 -8.93 3.91 4.70
N GLU A 365 -9.75 3.36 5.61
CA GLU A 365 -9.50 2.17 6.41
C GLU A 365 -9.56 0.83 5.64
N ALA A 366 -8.48 0.51 4.94
CA ALA A 366 -7.98 -0.86 4.97
C ALA A 366 -6.91 -0.95 6.06
N THR A 367 -6.77 -2.11 6.73
CA THR A 367 -5.59 -2.38 7.58
C THR A 367 -4.34 -1.90 6.83
N PRO A 368 -3.54 -0.99 7.41
CA PRO A 368 -2.52 -0.28 6.65
C PRO A 368 -1.63 -1.30 5.94
N THR A 369 -1.52 -1.17 4.63
CA THR A 369 -0.53 -1.93 3.87
C THR A 369 0.80 -1.24 4.10
N LEU A 370 1.67 -1.87 4.89
CA LEU A 370 2.94 -1.34 5.33
C LEU A 370 4.03 -1.82 4.37
N LEU A 371 4.83 -0.91 3.80
CA LEU A 371 6.09 -1.32 3.19
C LEU A 371 7.08 -1.63 4.30
N VAL A 372 7.45 -2.90 4.44
CA VAL A 372 8.54 -3.34 5.33
C VAL A 372 9.77 -3.54 4.45
N ARG A 373 10.76 -2.65 4.53
CA ARG A 373 12.00 -2.72 3.73
C ARG A 373 12.92 -3.85 4.24
N PRO A 374 13.88 -4.33 3.44
CA PRO A 374 14.87 -5.33 3.88
C PRO A 374 15.56 -4.92 5.19
N GLY A 375 15.48 -5.77 6.22
CA GLY A 375 16.03 -5.53 7.55
C GLY A 375 15.20 -4.59 8.43
N GLU A 376 14.14 -3.98 7.92
CA GLU A 376 13.27 -3.08 8.67
C GLU A 376 12.33 -3.83 9.61
N LYS A 377 12.03 -3.20 10.76
CA LYS A 377 11.04 -3.64 11.73
C LYS A 377 9.98 -2.57 11.88
N ILE A 378 8.74 -2.89 11.57
CA ILE A 378 7.59 -2.01 11.78
C ILE A 378 6.76 -2.51 12.95
N SER A 379 6.48 -1.62 13.91
CA SER A 379 5.63 -1.91 15.07
C SER A 379 4.22 -1.38 14.87
N VAL A 380 3.24 -2.26 14.99
CA VAL A 380 1.80 -1.96 14.88
C VAL A 380 1.19 -2.09 16.28
N PRO A 381 0.88 -0.97 16.96
CA PRO A 381 0.29 -1.00 18.28
C PRO A 381 -1.21 -1.35 18.22
N PHE A 382 -1.71 -2.01 19.26
CA PHE A 382 -3.14 -2.27 19.46
C PHE A 382 -3.45 -2.50 20.96
N SER A 383 -4.73 -2.57 21.32
CA SER A 383 -5.17 -2.79 22.70
C SER A 383 -5.92 -4.10 22.86
N VAL A 384 -5.76 -4.76 24.02
CA VAL A 384 -6.53 -5.95 24.41
C VAL A 384 -7.36 -5.58 25.63
N THR A 385 -8.69 -5.69 25.49
CA THR A 385 -9.67 -5.28 26.51
C THR A 385 -10.42 -6.46 27.12
N TYR A 386 -10.15 -7.69 26.69
CA TYR A 386 -10.70 -8.91 27.27
C TYR A 386 -9.70 -10.09 27.16
N PRO A 387 -9.73 -11.06 28.09
CA PRO A 387 -9.06 -12.36 27.90
C PRO A 387 -9.63 -13.12 26.70
N GLY A 388 -8.78 -13.95 26.08
CA GLY A 388 -9.17 -14.86 25.00
C GLY A 388 -8.15 -14.97 23.88
N LEU A 389 -8.56 -15.58 22.77
CA LEU A 389 -7.70 -15.85 21.63
C LEU A 389 -7.46 -14.57 20.80
N LEU A 390 -6.23 -14.08 20.82
CA LEU A 390 -5.72 -13.04 19.94
C LEU A 390 -5.17 -13.69 18.65
N LYS A 391 -5.64 -13.22 17.50
CA LYS A 391 -5.15 -13.65 16.18
C LYS A 391 -4.44 -12.49 15.48
N VAL A 392 -3.25 -12.74 14.94
CA VAL A 392 -2.49 -11.79 14.13
C VAL A 392 -2.13 -12.46 12.81
N ARG A 393 -2.41 -11.83 11.67
CA ARG A 393 -2.02 -12.30 10.34
C ARG A 393 -1.23 -11.23 9.60
N ALA A 394 -0.08 -11.58 9.04
CA ALA A 394 0.63 -10.74 8.07
C ALA A 394 0.48 -11.35 6.68
N ILE A 395 -0.17 -10.59 5.80
CA ILE A 395 -0.52 -11.00 4.44
C ILE A 395 0.29 -10.14 3.47
N THR A 396 0.88 -10.78 2.47
CA THR A 396 1.58 -10.09 1.38
C THR A 396 1.33 -10.83 0.06
N LEU A 397 1.39 -10.08 -1.05
CA LEU A 397 1.35 -10.61 -2.41
C LEU A 397 2.76 -10.78 -3.00
N THR A 398 3.80 -10.35 -2.28
CA THR A 398 5.21 -10.51 -2.65
C THR A 398 5.59 -12.00 -2.56
N GLN A 399 5.69 -12.68 -3.70
CA GLN A 399 5.91 -14.15 -3.77
C GLN A 399 7.18 -14.63 -3.05
N ASP A 400 8.24 -13.81 -2.99
CA ASP A 400 9.52 -14.14 -2.36
C ASP A 400 9.74 -13.41 -1.02
N ALA A 401 8.66 -12.88 -0.42
CA ALA A 401 8.76 -12.20 0.86
C ALA A 401 9.23 -13.14 1.97
N SER A 402 10.25 -12.71 2.70
CA SER A 402 10.73 -13.39 3.90
C SER A 402 10.41 -12.50 5.09
N LEU A 403 9.30 -12.79 5.76
CA LEU A 403 8.81 -12.00 6.90
C LEU A 403 8.91 -12.79 8.20
N ALA A 404 9.12 -12.07 9.30
CA ALA A 404 8.93 -12.54 10.65
C ALA A 404 7.90 -11.64 11.36
N VAL A 405 6.90 -12.25 11.98
CA VAL A 405 5.92 -11.53 12.80
C VAL A 405 6.14 -11.90 14.25
N SER A 406 6.22 -10.91 15.13
CA SER A 406 6.46 -11.09 16.55
C SER A 406 5.43 -10.28 17.34
N LEU A 407 4.84 -10.88 18.36
CA LEU A 407 3.86 -10.24 19.23
C LEU A 407 4.50 -9.92 20.59
N PHE A 408 4.33 -8.69 21.06
CA PHE A 408 4.82 -8.22 22.34
C PHE A 408 3.65 -7.79 23.23
N GLY A 409 3.70 -8.23 24.48
CA GLY A 409 2.81 -7.73 25.53
C GLY A 409 3.32 -6.39 26.10
N PRO A 410 2.49 -5.73 26.92
CA PRO A 410 2.84 -4.46 27.57
C PRO A 410 4.13 -4.56 28.38
N GLY A 411 5.10 -3.69 28.10
CA GLY A 411 6.38 -3.62 28.84
C GLY A 411 7.32 -4.81 28.65
N GLN A 412 7.03 -5.73 27.73
CA GLN A 412 7.90 -6.87 27.47
C GLN A 412 8.95 -6.57 26.40
N GLU A 413 10.21 -6.92 26.68
CA GLU A 413 11.33 -6.81 25.71
C GLU A 413 11.47 -8.05 24.82
N THR A 414 10.86 -9.18 25.22
CA THR A 414 10.87 -10.44 24.46
C THR A 414 9.48 -10.74 23.92
N PRO A 415 9.36 -11.27 22.69
CA PRO A 415 8.05 -11.54 22.11
C PRO A 415 7.37 -12.74 22.80
N ILE A 416 6.08 -12.61 23.05
CA ILE A 416 5.22 -13.67 23.60
C ILE A 416 4.97 -14.75 22.54
N ALA A 417 4.90 -14.35 21.27
CA ALA A 417 4.80 -15.29 20.15
C ALA A 417 5.52 -14.77 18.92
N GLN A 418 6.06 -15.67 18.12
CA GLN A 418 6.75 -15.34 16.88
C GLN A 418 6.52 -16.42 15.82
N ALA A 419 6.30 -15.99 14.57
CA ALA A 419 6.14 -16.87 13.42
C ALA A 419 7.04 -16.40 12.29
N ARG A 420 7.57 -17.36 11.53
CA ARG A 420 8.44 -17.16 10.37
C ARG A 420 8.12 -18.27 9.38
N SER A 421 7.73 -17.91 8.15
CA SER A 421 7.29 -18.83 7.08
C SER A 421 6.10 -19.76 7.44
N PRO A 422 5.20 -20.16 6.51
CA PRO A 422 4.93 -19.60 5.17
C PRO A 422 3.98 -18.40 5.22
N LEU A 423 3.76 -17.74 4.08
CA LEU A 423 2.81 -16.65 3.93
C LEU A 423 1.42 -17.19 3.52
N PRO A 424 0.30 -16.65 4.05
CA PRO A 424 0.23 -15.61 5.06
C PRO A 424 0.70 -16.12 6.44
N LEU A 425 1.50 -15.31 7.12
CA LEU A 425 2.01 -15.59 8.45
C LEU A 425 0.90 -15.39 9.46
N ALA A 426 0.68 -16.36 10.35
CA ALA A 426 -0.34 -16.25 11.38
C ALA A 426 0.23 -16.56 12.77
N LEU A 427 -0.21 -15.80 13.76
CA LEU A 427 -0.01 -16.04 15.18
C LEU A 427 -1.36 -16.15 15.86
N ASN A 428 -1.49 -17.17 16.72
CA ASN A 428 -2.64 -17.35 17.60
C ASN A 428 -2.11 -17.42 19.03
N VAL A 429 -2.51 -16.49 19.89
CA VAL A 429 -2.03 -16.39 21.26
C VAL A 429 -3.21 -16.29 22.20
N GLU A 430 -3.29 -17.19 23.17
CA GLU A 430 -4.33 -17.13 24.20
C GLU A 430 -3.88 -16.18 25.32
N VAL A 431 -4.67 -15.14 25.56
CA VAL A 431 -4.43 -14.15 26.62
C VAL A 431 -5.29 -14.55 27.83
N SER A 432 -4.65 -14.93 28.94
CA SER A 432 -5.34 -15.36 30.18
C SER A 432 -5.66 -14.19 31.10
N ASP A 433 -6.67 -14.35 31.97
CA ASP A 433 -7.11 -13.38 32.98
C ASP A 433 -5.99 -12.88 33.90
N GLU A 434 -4.99 -13.73 34.20
CA GLU A 434 -3.86 -13.41 35.08
C GLU A 434 -2.79 -12.56 34.39
N THR A 435 -2.75 -12.56 33.05
CA THR A 435 -1.72 -11.88 32.25
C THR A 435 -2.12 -10.48 31.82
N ILE A 436 -3.34 -10.03 32.16
CA ILE A 436 -3.88 -8.83 31.54
C ILE A 436 -3.59 -7.57 32.36
N ALA A 437 -2.72 -6.75 31.82
CA ALA A 437 -2.87 -5.32 31.99
C ALA A 437 -4.00 -4.85 31.03
N LEU A 438 -5.27 -5.06 31.42
CA LEU A 438 -6.44 -4.66 30.64
C LEU A 438 -6.35 -3.15 30.35
N GLY A 439 -6.58 -2.75 29.10
CA GLY A 439 -6.45 -1.33 28.71
C GLY A 439 -5.02 -0.83 28.55
N THR A 440 -4.04 -1.73 28.34
CA THR A 440 -2.64 -1.36 28.04
C THR A 440 -2.20 -1.80 26.64
N ARG A 441 -1.10 -1.20 26.18
CA ARG A 441 -0.66 -1.21 24.77
C ARG A 441 0.14 -2.47 24.41
N TRP A 442 -0.39 -3.28 23.51
CA TRP A 442 0.29 -4.40 22.86
C TRP A 442 0.92 -3.96 21.54
N GLN A 443 1.88 -4.75 21.02
CA GLN A 443 2.56 -4.45 19.76
C GLN A 443 2.77 -5.69 18.90
N VAL A 444 2.44 -5.59 17.61
CA VAL A 444 2.88 -6.55 16.58
C VAL A 444 4.06 -5.96 15.84
N VAL A 445 5.21 -6.62 15.87
CA VAL A 445 6.39 -6.24 15.09
C VAL A 445 6.50 -7.14 13.87
N ILE A 446 6.51 -6.53 12.70
CA ILE A 446 6.75 -7.18 11.41
C ILE A 446 8.16 -6.82 10.96
N GLU A 447 8.99 -7.83 10.79
CA GLU A 447 10.37 -7.71 10.32
C GLU A 447 10.48 -8.33 8.93
N ASN A 448 11.01 -7.60 7.96
CA ASN A 448 11.37 -8.17 6.67
C ASN A 448 12.83 -8.62 6.69
N ARG A 449 13.02 -9.92 6.50
CA ARG A 449 14.33 -10.61 6.46
C ARG A 449 14.73 -11.00 5.04
N GLY A 450 13.96 -10.59 4.04
CA GLY A 450 14.24 -10.79 2.62
C GLY A 450 15.07 -9.65 2.03
N GLU A 451 15.36 -9.77 0.74
CA GLU A 451 16.17 -8.80 -0.01
C GLU A 451 15.34 -7.73 -0.72
N VAL A 452 14.02 -7.90 -0.77
CA VAL A 452 13.10 -6.97 -1.44
C VAL A 452 12.14 -6.33 -0.44
N GLY A 453 11.84 -5.04 -0.63
CA GLY A 453 10.77 -4.37 0.10
C GLY A 453 9.47 -5.12 -0.07
N THR A 454 8.78 -5.40 1.03
CA THR A 454 7.57 -6.21 1.05
C THR A 454 6.41 -5.37 1.54
N LEU A 455 5.34 -5.28 0.75
CA LEU A 455 4.09 -4.71 1.21
C LEU A 455 3.33 -5.73 2.06
N VAL A 456 3.01 -5.37 3.29
CA VAL A 456 2.40 -6.25 4.28
C VAL A 456 1.12 -5.64 4.82
N THR A 457 0.02 -6.36 4.68
CA THR A 457 -1.22 -6.06 5.41
C THR A 457 -1.21 -6.82 6.72
N ALA A 458 -1.24 -6.11 7.85
CA ALA A 458 -1.32 -6.69 9.18
C ALA A 458 -2.79 -6.73 9.65
N GLN A 459 -3.36 -7.92 9.83
CA GLN A 459 -4.70 -8.11 10.40
C GLN A 459 -4.58 -8.54 11.86
N ILE A 460 -5.25 -7.82 12.77
CA ILE A 460 -5.22 -8.09 14.21
C ILE A 460 -6.66 -8.26 14.70
N SER A 461 -6.96 -9.43 15.26
CA SER A 461 -8.26 -9.76 15.86
C SER A 461 -8.06 -10.04 17.34
N ALA A 462 -8.38 -9.06 18.19
CA ALA A 462 -8.34 -9.19 19.64
C ALA A 462 -9.68 -9.74 20.16
N PRO A 463 -9.65 -10.56 21.24
CA PRO A 463 -10.85 -11.05 21.89
C PRO A 463 -11.68 -9.88 22.44
N VAL A 464 -12.99 -9.97 22.27
CA VAL A 464 -13.97 -9.04 22.83
C VAL A 464 -15.05 -9.83 23.55
N ARG A 465 -15.51 -9.30 24.69
CA ARG A 465 -16.71 -9.79 25.33
C ARG A 465 -17.93 -9.14 24.70
N LEU A 466 -18.88 -9.96 24.24
CA LEU A 466 -20.22 -9.51 23.91
C LEU A 466 -20.97 -9.19 25.21
N GLY A 467 -21.46 -7.97 25.36
CA GLY A 467 -22.28 -7.58 26.51
C GLY A 467 -23.63 -8.31 26.51
N SER A 468 -24.04 -8.82 27.66
CA SER A 468 -25.35 -9.41 27.86
C SER A 468 -26.34 -8.39 28.44
N CYS A 469 -27.63 -8.69 28.37
CA CYS A 469 -28.66 -7.87 29.01
C CYS A 469 -28.45 -7.81 30.54
N LYS A 470 -27.94 -8.89 31.15
CA LYS A 470 -27.59 -8.90 32.56
C LYS A 470 -26.45 -7.92 32.88
N ASP A 471 -25.45 -7.80 32.00
CA ASP A 471 -24.34 -6.86 32.19
C ASP A 471 -24.80 -5.40 32.19
N ILE A 472 -25.81 -5.07 31.38
CA ILE A 472 -26.41 -3.72 31.38
C ILE A 472 -26.98 -3.40 32.76
N THR A 473 -27.72 -4.33 33.36
CA THR A 473 -28.29 -4.13 34.70
C THR A 473 -27.23 -4.16 35.80
N ASP A 474 -26.29 -5.11 35.76
CA ASP A 474 -25.25 -5.25 36.78
C ASP A 474 -24.25 -4.09 36.79
N GLU A 475 -23.76 -3.67 35.61
CA GLU A 475 -22.70 -2.65 35.49
C GLU A 475 -23.25 -1.23 35.53
N PHE A 476 -24.41 -1.01 34.91
CA PHE A 476 -24.95 0.34 34.75
C PHE A 476 -26.17 0.64 35.64
N GLY A 477 -26.74 -0.37 36.29
CA GLY A 477 -27.96 -0.20 37.09
C GLY A 477 -29.19 0.13 36.26
N ILE A 478 -29.17 -0.16 34.96
CA ILE A 478 -30.28 0.13 34.04
C ILE A 478 -31.23 -1.07 34.01
N LEU A 479 -32.51 -0.81 34.29
CA LEU A 479 -33.55 -1.83 34.23
C LEU A 479 -33.90 -2.14 32.77
N LEU A 480 -33.86 -3.42 32.39
CA LEU A 480 -34.37 -3.89 31.11
C LEU A 480 -35.73 -4.53 31.32
N ASP A 481 -36.73 -4.06 30.58
CA ASP A 481 -38.12 -4.50 30.67
C ASP A 481 -38.69 -4.82 29.30
N ASN A 482 -39.81 -5.53 29.24
CA ASN A 482 -40.52 -5.83 27.99
C ASN A 482 -42.01 -5.61 28.20
N ALA A 483 -42.70 -5.00 27.23
CA ALA A 483 -44.15 -4.97 27.22
C ALA A 483 -44.72 -6.40 27.12
N ASP A 484 -45.95 -6.62 27.60
CA ASP A 484 -46.57 -7.95 27.75
C ASP A 484 -46.54 -8.80 26.46
N ASP A 485 -46.63 -8.16 25.29
CA ASP A 485 -46.63 -8.81 23.97
C ASP A 485 -45.29 -8.70 23.21
N ALA A 486 -44.23 -8.17 23.83
CA ALA A 486 -42.91 -8.02 23.23
C ALA A 486 -41.98 -9.18 23.60
N PRO A 487 -41.21 -9.74 22.64
CA PRO A 487 -40.15 -10.68 22.98
C PRO A 487 -39.04 -9.97 23.79
N PRO A 488 -38.27 -10.69 24.62
CA PRO A 488 -37.10 -10.10 25.27
C PRO A 488 -36.05 -9.68 24.23
N PHE A 489 -35.20 -8.71 24.59
CA PHE A 489 -34.04 -8.36 23.78
C PHE A 489 -33.19 -9.60 23.48
N SER A 490 -32.87 -9.81 22.20
CA SER A 490 -31.93 -10.85 21.79
C SER A 490 -30.50 -10.53 22.25
N GLU A 491 -29.63 -11.54 22.35
CA GLU A 491 -28.22 -11.35 22.74
C GLU A 491 -27.51 -10.31 21.86
N ALA A 492 -27.79 -10.28 20.56
CA ALA A 492 -27.21 -9.30 19.64
C ALA A 492 -27.70 -7.87 19.91
N GLN A 493 -28.96 -7.70 20.32
CA GLN A 493 -29.50 -6.39 20.72
C GLN A 493 -28.91 -5.95 22.06
N CYS A 494 -28.83 -6.85 23.04
CA CYS A 494 -28.15 -6.57 24.31
C CYS A 494 -26.70 -6.13 24.09
N ALA A 495 -25.96 -6.79 23.20
CA ALA A 495 -24.57 -6.45 22.89
C ALA A 495 -24.44 -5.04 22.30
N VAL A 496 -25.32 -4.67 21.37
CA VAL A 496 -25.34 -3.30 20.81
C VAL A 496 -25.64 -2.27 21.89
N LEU A 497 -26.70 -2.48 22.68
CA LEU A 497 -27.07 -1.57 23.77
C LEU A 497 -25.94 -1.42 24.80
N TYR A 498 -25.31 -2.54 25.16
CA TYR A 498 -24.19 -2.55 26.09
C TYR A 498 -22.99 -1.77 25.54
N SER A 499 -22.58 -1.99 24.29
CA SER A 499 -21.49 -1.22 23.66
C SER A 499 -21.83 0.27 23.56
N SER A 500 -23.07 0.62 23.19
CA SER A 500 -23.53 2.02 23.15
C SER A 500 -23.45 2.69 24.52
N LEU A 501 -23.88 1.99 25.59
CA LEU A 501 -23.81 2.50 26.96
C LEU A 501 -22.37 2.62 27.46
N ARG A 502 -21.53 1.63 27.17
CA ARG A 502 -20.13 1.58 27.63
C ARG A 502 -19.26 2.63 26.96
N ALA A 503 -19.53 2.93 25.68
CA ALA A 503 -18.85 4.00 24.95
C ALA A 503 -19.19 5.40 25.48
N MET A 504 -20.27 5.58 26.25
CA MET A 504 -20.66 6.89 26.78
C MET A 504 -19.93 7.27 28.07
N PRO A 505 -19.72 8.58 28.34
CA PRO A 505 -19.29 9.07 29.64
C PRO A 505 -20.26 8.65 30.74
N THR A 506 -19.73 8.45 31.94
CA THR A 506 -20.52 7.98 33.09
C THR A 506 -21.71 8.89 33.39
N GLU A 507 -21.52 10.20 33.25
CA GLU A 507 -22.51 11.25 33.50
C GLU A 507 -23.64 11.21 32.48
N ILE A 508 -23.32 11.01 31.20
CA ILE A 508 -24.29 10.89 30.11
C ILE A 508 -25.06 9.59 30.25
N ARG A 509 -24.38 8.46 30.52
CA ARG A 509 -25.03 7.16 30.68
C ARG A 509 -26.06 7.15 31.82
N ARG A 510 -25.80 7.86 32.92
CA ARG A 510 -26.70 7.96 34.10
C ARG A 510 -28.04 8.67 33.80
N THR A 511 -28.18 9.29 32.63
CA THR A 511 -29.46 9.87 32.22
C THR A 511 -30.51 8.80 31.90
N VAL A 512 -30.07 7.60 31.51
CA VAL A 512 -30.94 6.45 31.23
C VAL A 512 -31.09 5.59 32.49
N THR A 513 -32.31 5.24 32.82
CA THR A 513 -32.66 4.45 34.03
C THR A 513 -33.34 3.13 33.68
N SER A 514 -34.07 3.08 32.57
CA SER A 514 -34.71 1.85 32.08
C SER A 514 -34.86 1.85 30.56
N ILE A 515 -34.73 0.68 29.95
CA ILE A 515 -34.98 0.45 28.53
C ILE A 515 -36.05 -0.64 28.40
N THR A 516 -37.16 -0.33 27.73
CA THR A 516 -38.28 -1.26 27.51
C THR A 516 -38.34 -1.70 26.05
N ASN A 517 -38.38 -3.00 25.79
CA ASN A 517 -38.69 -3.53 24.46
C ASN A 517 -40.20 -3.57 24.23
N ASN A 518 -40.65 -3.09 23.08
CA ASN A 518 -42.05 -3.05 22.68
C ASN A 518 -42.25 -3.78 21.34
N PRO A 519 -43.48 -4.21 21.01
CA PRO A 519 -43.79 -4.76 19.69
C PRO A 519 -43.45 -3.74 18.58
N PRO A 520 -43.19 -4.19 17.34
CA PRO A 520 -42.95 -3.27 16.22
C PRO A 520 -44.09 -2.26 16.04
N ASP A 521 -43.74 -1.00 15.80
CA ASP A 521 -44.66 0.08 15.46
C ASP A 521 -44.25 0.66 14.09
N GLU A 522 -45.22 0.89 13.20
CA GLU A 522 -44.95 1.35 11.83
C GLU A 522 -44.59 2.84 11.76
N GLN A 523 -44.89 3.61 12.80
CA GLN A 523 -44.70 5.06 12.85
C GLN A 523 -43.49 5.48 13.68
N VAL A 524 -43.11 4.67 14.67
CA VAL A 524 -42.10 5.05 15.66
C VAL A 524 -41.12 3.92 15.93
N ALA A 525 -39.82 4.22 15.86
CA ALA A 525 -38.75 3.27 16.17
C ALA A 525 -38.36 3.32 17.67
N GLY A 526 -38.41 4.49 18.30
CA GLY A 526 -38.09 4.68 19.71
C GLY A 526 -38.91 5.80 20.33
N THR A 527 -39.07 5.79 21.66
CA THR A 527 -39.58 6.95 22.39
C THR A 527 -38.89 7.12 23.74
N TYR A 528 -38.62 8.37 24.09
CA TYR A 528 -38.30 8.80 25.44
C TYR A 528 -39.57 9.24 26.18
N THR A 529 -39.84 8.67 27.36
CA THR A 529 -41.08 8.95 28.13
C THR A 529 -40.86 9.75 29.41
N GLY A 530 -39.66 10.30 29.61
CA GLY A 530 -39.29 11.01 30.83
C GLY A 530 -38.64 10.11 31.89
N LEU A 531 -38.04 10.72 32.91
CA LEU A 531 -37.36 10.03 34.03
C LEU A 531 -36.23 9.05 33.63
N GLY A 532 -35.70 9.16 32.41
CA GLY A 532 -34.67 8.25 31.89
C GLY A 532 -35.21 6.96 31.25
N ARG A 533 -36.51 6.89 30.95
CA ARG A 533 -37.13 5.70 30.33
C ARG A 533 -37.16 5.81 28.81
N ILE A 534 -36.53 4.82 28.15
CA ILE A 534 -36.49 4.66 26.70
C ILE A 534 -37.31 3.42 26.30
N ASN A 535 -38.19 3.55 25.32
CA ASN A 535 -38.91 2.45 24.68
C ASN A 535 -38.37 2.24 23.28
N LEU A 536 -38.12 0.98 22.89
CA LEU A 536 -37.69 0.60 21.55
C LEU A 536 -38.74 -0.32 20.92
N PHE A 537 -39.09 -0.11 19.64
CA PHE A 537 -40.18 -0.82 18.97
C PHE A 537 -39.65 -1.78 17.89
N GLY A 538 -39.87 -3.08 18.12
CA GLY A 538 -39.57 -4.16 17.17
C GLY A 538 -38.09 -4.59 17.10
N PRO A 539 -37.78 -5.69 16.39
CA PRO A 539 -36.40 -6.08 16.16
C PRO A 539 -35.78 -5.18 15.08
N MET A 540 -34.72 -4.46 15.45
CA MET A 540 -33.96 -3.61 14.53
C MET A 540 -32.63 -4.25 14.12
N LEU A 541 -32.16 -3.90 12.92
CA LEU A 541 -30.78 -4.18 12.53
C LEU A 541 -29.80 -3.45 13.46
N ARG A 542 -28.61 -4.02 13.67
CA ARG A 542 -27.65 -3.56 14.69
C ARG A 542 -27.31 -2.06 14.61
N ARG A 543 -27.00 -1.55 13.41
CA ARG A 543 -26.66 -0.13 13.24
C ARG A 543 -27.87 0.78 13.48
N THR A 544 -29.04 0.38 12.98
CA THR A 544 -30.30 1.09 13.21
C THR A 544 -30.65 1.13 14.70
N LEU A 545 -30.52 0.00 15.39
CA LEU A 545 -30.73 -0.07 16.85
C LEU A 545 -29.81 0.89 17.59
N SER A 546 -28.52 0.88 17.27
CA SER A 546 -27.54 1.79 17.90
C SER A 546 -27.93 3.24 17.68
N PHE A 547 -28.25 3.62 16.45
CA PHE A 547 -28.61 5.01 16.12
C PHE A 547 -29.89 5.44 16.84
N VAL A 548 -30.96 4.64 16.75
CA VAL A 548 -32.24 4.93 17.41
C VAL A 548 -32.06 5.01 18.93
N PHE A 549 -31.35 4.06 19.54
CA PHE A 549 -31.10 4.09 20.97
C PHE A 549 -30.31 5.34 21.41
N ILE A 550 -29.28 5.73 20.65
CA ILE A 550 -28.50 6.94 20.95
C ILE A 550 -29.33 8.20 20.71
N HIS A 551 -30.22 8.21 19.73
CA HIS A 551 -31.19 9.29 19.51
C HIS A 551 -32.10 9.45 20.73
N GLU A 552 -32.74 8.38 21.21
CA GLU A 552 -33.59 8.44 22.42
C GLU A 552 -32.80 8.84 23.68
N MET A 553 -31.54 8.39 23.77
CA MET A 553 -30.63 8.86 24.82
C MET A 553 -30.33 10.36 24.69
N GLY A 554 -30.29 10.91 23.47
CA GLY A 554 -30.20 12.35 23.22
C GLY A 554 -31.32 13.14 23.88
N HIS A 555 -32.57 12.66 23.83
CA HIS A 555 -33.68 13.27 24.57
C HIS A 555 -33.46 13.19 26.09
N ALA A 556 -33.05 12.02 26.61
CA ALA A 556 -32.75 11.86 28.04
C ALA A 556 -31.62 12.78 28.51
N VAL A 557 -30.60 12.98 27.66
CA VAL A 557 -29.47 13.89 27.89
C VAL A 557 -29.94 15.34 27.93
N GLN A 558 -30.76 15.75 26.96
CA GLN A 558 -31.30 17.12 26.92
C GLN A 558 -32.17 17.43 28.15
N ASP A 559 -32.95 16.45 28.61
CA ASP A 559 -33.87 16.58 29.74
C ASP A 559 -33.14 16.56 31.10
N ARG A 560 -32.12 15.70 31.26
CA ARG A 560 -31.56 15.35 32.59
C ARG A 560 -30.11 15.79 32.80
N PHE A 561 -29.35 16.05 31.74
CA PHE A 561 -27.93 16.40 31.83
C PHE A 561 -27.63 17.84 31.38
N VAL A 562 -28.29 18.30 30.31
CA VAL A 562 -28.10 19.66 29.80
C VAL A 562 -28.70 20.70 30.75
N THR A 563 -27.93 21.73 31.08
CA THR A 563 -28.39 22.81 31.97
C THR A 563 -29.46 23.69 31.32
N SER A 564 -30.27 24.39 32.13
CA SER A 564 -31.30 25.31 31.61
C SER A 564 -30.72 26.40 30.68
N SER A 565 -29.51 26.89 30.96
CA SER A 565 -28.80 27.85 30.10
C SER A 565 -28.36 27.25 28.77
N GLN A 566 -27.85 26.01 28.77
CA GLN A 566 -27.48 25.30 27.55
C GLN A 566 -28.71 24.98 26.70
N ASN A 567 -29.83 24.56 27.33
CA ASN A 567 -31.10 24.35 26.64
C ASN A 567 -31.68 25.64 26.06
N ALA A 568 -31.49 26.80 26.71
CA ALA A 568 -31.84 28.09 26.11
C ALA A 568 -30.96 28.42 24.89
N ARG A 569 -29.64 28.15 24.96
CA ARG A 569 -28.71 28.33 23.83
C ARG A 569 -29.08 27.42 22.65
N TRP A 570 -29.42 26.15 22.90
CA TRP A 570 -29.83 25.22 21.85
C TRP A 570 -31.13 25.66 21.15
N ARG A 571 -32.15 26.04 21.93
CA ARG A 571 -33.42 26.58 21.39
C ARG A 571 -33.21 27.80 20.50
N GLU A 572 -32.27 28.67 20.86
CA GLU A 572 -31.92 29.81 20.03
C GLU A 572 -31.23 29.40 18.72
N LEU A 573 -30.34 28.39 18.74
CA LEU A 573 -29.75 27.83 17.51
C LEU A 573 -30.80 27.21 16.58
N PHE A 574 -31.75 26.46 17.14
CA PHE A 574 -32.89 25.92 16.40
C PHE A 574 -33.75 27.04 15.79
N ARG A 575 -34.12 28.05 16.58
CA ARG A 575 -34.90 29.21 16.10
C ARG A 575 -34.19 29.95 14.96
N ARG A 576 -32.88 30.15 15.06
CA ARG A 576 -32.05 30.77 14.01
C ARG A 576 -31.92 29.90 12.77
N SER A 577 -32.08 28.58 12.88
CA SER A 577 -31.97 27.65 11.76
C SER A 577 -33.09 27.84 10.73
N GLY A 578 -34.26 28.33 11.16
CA GLY A 578 -35.40 28.57 10.28
C GLY A 578 -35.85 27.31 9.54
N LYS A 579 -36.08 27.42 8.22
CA LYS A 579 -36.46 26.28 7.36
C LYS A 579 -35.30 25.72 6.53
N ASP A 580 -34.10 26.29 6.66
CA ASP A 580 -32.96 25.94 5.83
C ASP A 580 -32.34 24.60 6.28
N LEU A 581 -32.45 23.59 5.42
CA LEU A 581 -31.97 22.24 5.71
C LEU A 581 -30.45 22.18 5.96
N ASP A 582 -29.69 23.15 5.44
CA ASP A 582 -28.25 23.21 5.70
C ASP A 582 -27.92 23.48 7.19
N ASN A 583 -28.88 23.92 8.00
CA ASN A 583 -28.70 24.13 9.43
C ASN A 583 -29.01 22.87 10.28
N PHE A 584 -29.39 21.76 9.64
CA PHE A 584 -29.81 20.51 10.28
C PHE A 584 -28.99 19.33 9.76
N VAL A 585 -28.88 18.29 10.60
CA VAL A 585 -28.21 17.03 10.24
C VAL A 585 -29.08 16.13 9.36
N SER A 586 -30.40 16.24 9.48
CA SER A 586 -31.37 15.51 8.67
C SER A 586 -32.66 16.32 8.48
N ASP A 587 -33.56 15.85 7.61
CA ASP A 587 -34.86 16.49 7.43
C ASP A 587 -35.74 16.36 8.68
N TYR A 588 -35.59 15.24 9.40
CA TYR A 588 -36.32 14.89 10.61
C TYR A 588 -36.00 15.83 11.78
N ALA A 589 -34.73 16.24 11.91
CA ALA A 589 -34.27 17.21 12.91
C ALA A 589 -35.00 18.56 12.88
N ARG A 590 -35.73 18.89 11.80
CA ARG A 590 -36.48 20.16 11.69
C ARG A 590 -37.78 20.19 12.48
N THR A 591 -38.23 19.04 12.98
CA THR A 591 -39.56 18.87 13.58
C THR A 591 -39.77 19.79 14.78
N ASN A 592 -38.84 19.78 15.73
CA ASN A 592 -38.80 20.68 16.89
C ASN A 592 -37.37 20.71 17.46
N ASP A 593 -37.12 21.53 18.48
CA ASP A 593 -35.79 21.69 19.09
C ASP A 593 -35.31 20.45 19.86
N HIS A 594 -36.22 19.58 20.30
CA HIS A 594 -35.88 18.30 20.93
C HIS A 594 -35.40 17.27 19.90
N GLU A 595 -36.09 17.15 18.76
CA GLU A 595 -35.66 16.28 17.66
C GLU A 595 -34.35 16.75 17.04
N ASP A 596 -34.17 18.07 16.89
CA ASP A 596 -32.90 18.64 16.42
C ASP A 596 -31.73 18.26 17.35
N PHE A 597 -31.97 18.33 18.67
CA PHE A 597 -30.96 17.96 19.66
C PHE A 597 -30.62 16.47 19.58
N ALA A 598 -31.63 15.61 19.67
CA ALA A 598 -31.47 14.16 19.71
C ALA A 598 -30.82 13.62 18.43
N GLU A 599 -31.27 14.10 17.27
CA GLU A 599 -30.71 13.70 15.99
C GLU A 599 -29.26 14.19 15.82
N THR A 600 -28.97 15.44 16.21
CA THR A 600 -27.60 15.96 16.13
C THR A 600 -26.67 15.24 17.11
N PHE A 601 -27.16 14.89 18.29
CA PHE A 601 -26.43 14.08 19.27
C PHE A 601 -26.12 12.68 18.71
N ALA A 602 -27.13 11.99 18.15
CA ALA A 602 -26.94 10.68 17.53
C ALA A 602 -26.01 10.74 16.33
N THR A 603 -26.12 11.77 15.48
CA THR A 603 -25.21 11.97 14.33
C THR A 603 -23.78 12.23 14.78
N TYR A 604 -23.58 13.01 15.85
CA TYR A 604 -22.25 13.24 16.42
C TYR A 604 -21.64 11.94 16.96
N VAL A 605 -22.43 11.07 17.58
CA VAL A 605 -21.94 9.77 18.05
C VAL A 605 -21.71 8.78 16.88
N ASP A 606 -22.56 8.77 15.85
CA ASP A 606 -22.41 7.88 14.68
C ASP A 606 -21.18 8.26 13.86
N ASP A 607 -20.96 9.55 13.60
CA ASP A 607 -19.77 10.03 12.90
C ASP A 607 -19.51 11.54 13.13
N ALA A 608 -18.84 11.86 14.24
CA ALA A 608 -18.47 13.24 14.56
C ALA A 608 -17.56 13.87 13.50
N LEU A 609 -16.74 13.06 12.81
CA LEU A 609 -15.78 13.53 11.81
C LEU A 609 -16.48 14.02 10.55
N GLU A 610 -17.37 13.19 10.01
CA GLU A 610 -18.17 13.55 8.83
C GLU A 610 -19.10 14.72 9.15
N LEU A 611 -19.70 14.75 10.34
CA LEU A 611 -20.54 15.87 10.77
C LEU A 611 -19.74 17.18 10.86
N LEU A 612 -18.54 17.16 11.45
CA LEU A 612 -17.67 18.33 11.54
C LEU A 612 -17.26 18.85 10.15
N LYS A 613 -16.93 17.93 9.23
CA LYS A 613 -16.60 18.25 7.83
C LYS A 613 -17.76 18.98 7.15
N ILE A 614 -18.95 18.38 7.15
CA ILE A 614 -20.16 18.96 6.55
C ILE A 614 -20.46 20.33 7.15
N ALA A 615 -20.35 20.46 8.48
CA ALA A 615 -20.62 21.71 9.17
C ALA A 615 -19.63 22.83 8.78
N ARG A 616 -18.34 22.52 8.64
CA ARG A 616 -17.31 23.47 8.16
C ARG A 616 -17.54 23.90 6.72
N GLU A 617 -17.88 22.96 5.83
CA GLU A 617 -18.20 23.27 4.42
C GLU A 617 -19.43 24.17 4.27
N ARG A 618 -20.45 23.99 5.11
CA ARG A 618 -21.63 24.85 5.14
C ARG A 618 -21.30 26.23 5.72
N ALA A 619 -20.51 26.29 6.79
CA ALA A 619 -20.04 27.54 7.38
C ALA A 619 -19.22 28.38 6.38
N ALA A 620 -18.33 27.75 5.60
CA ALA A 620 -17.54 28.42 4.55
C ALA A 620 -18.42 29.03 3.45
N ARG A 621 -19.64 28.53 3.26
CA ARG A 621 -20.65 29.06 2.33
C ARG A 621 -21.60 30.08 2.99
N GLY A 622 -21.26 30.58 4.17
CA GLY A 622 -22.05 31.56 4.91
C GLY A 622 -23.20 30.98 5.72
N LYS A 623 -23.21 29.66 5.97
CA LYS A 623 -24.24 28.96 6.78
C LYS A 623 -23.63 28.33 8.05
N PRO A 624 -23.36 29.12 9.10
CA PRO A 624 -22.55 28.68 10.24
C PRO A 624 -23.31 27.89 11.32
N ILE A 625 -24.65 27.87 11.29
CA ILE A 625 -25.44 27.42 12.43
C ILE A 625 -25.22 25.93 12.74
N LEU A 626 -25.07 25.07 11.73
CA LEU A 626 -24.73 23.67 11.98
C LEU A 626 -23.37 23.53 12.68
N LEU A 627 -22.38 24.35 12.32
CA LEU A 627 -21.08 24.36 12.99
C LEU A 627 -21.19 24.82 14.45
N GLU A 628 -22.04 25.79 14.74
CA GLU A 628 -22.34 26.20 16.13
C GLU A 628 -22.98 25.07 16.94
N LYS A 629 -23.86 24.25 16.33
CA LYS A 629 -24.44 23.04 16.94
C LYS A 629 -23.38 21.96 17.17
N VAL A 630 -22.44 21.76 16.24
CA VAL A 630 -21.33 20.81 16.41
C VAL A 630 -20.39 21.24 17.55
N LYS A 631 -20.09 22.55 17.67
CA LYS A 631 -19.35 23.10 18.83
C LYS A 631 -20.06 22.80 20.14
N PHE A 632 -21.38 22.97 20.18
CA PHE A 632 -22.18 22.63 21.34
C PHE A 632 -22.05 21.14 21.71
N MET A 633 -22.09 20.23 20.73
CA MET A 633 -21.91 18.78 20.99
C MET A 633 -20.49 18.48 21.50
N ALA A 634 -19.46 19.08 20.93
CA ALA A 634 -18.09 18.92 21.42
C ALA A 634 -17.93 19.44 22.87
N GLU A 635 -18.59 20.56 23.22
CA GLU A 635 -18.64 21.07 24.60
C GLU A 635 -19.37 20.10 25.55
N LEU A 636 -20.43 19.43 25.08
CA LEU A 636 -21.21 18.47 25.87
C LEU A 636 -20.39 17.23 26.25
N PHE A 637 -19.51 16.79 25.36
CA PHE A 637 -18.59 15.66 25.56
C PHE A 637 -17.24 16.05 26.17
N LYS A 638 -17.14 17.24 26.76
CA LYS A 638 -15.92 17.73 27.39
C LYS A 638 -15.57 16.93 28.64
N GLN A 639 -14.28 16.65 28.81
CA GLN A 639 -13.71 15.94 29.95
C GLN A 639 -12.35 16.53 30.35
N LEU A 640 -11.88 16.18 31.56
CA LEU A 640 -10.55 16.53 32.07
C LEU A 640 -9.58 15.38 31.80
N GLY A 641 -8.47 15.68 31.14
CA GLY A 641 -7.33 14.77 30.98
C GLY A 641 -6.57 14.56 32.29
N SER A 642 -5.73 13.53 32.32
CA SER A 642 -4.90 13.18 33.49
C SER A 642 -3.88 14.26 33.87
N ASP A 643 -3.56 15.16 32.94
CA ASP A 643 -2.69 16.33 33.08
C ASP A 643 -3.48 17.65 33.31
N ASN A 644 -4.77 17.56 33.64
CA ASN A 644 -5.72 18.67 33.71
C ASN A 644 -5.98 19.39 32.36
N SER A 645 -5.59 18.80 31.22
CA SER A 645 -5.99 19.33 29.92
C SER A 645 -7.51 19.23 29.72
N ILE A 646 -8.07 20.17 28.97
CA ILE A 646 -9.48 20.12 28.56
C ILE A 646 -9.56 19.39 27.23
N LEU A 647 -10.21 18.23 27.24
CA LEU A 647 -10.39 17.37 26.08
C LEU A 647 -11.88 17.20 25.76
N THR A 648 -12.20 16.69 24.58
CA THR A 648 -13.54 16.26 24.18
C THR A 648 -13.50 14.90 23.51
N LEU A 649 -14.59 14.13 23.65
CA LEU A 649 -14.73 12.84 23.00
C LEU A 649 -15.31 13.00 21.61
N VAL A 650 -14.60 12.46 20.63
CA VAL A 650 -15.05 12.31 19.25
C VAL A 650 -15.37 10.84 19.01
N TYR A 651 -16.46 10.57 18.30
CA TYR A 651 -16.99 9.23 18.11
C TYR A 651 -17.07 8.83 16.65
N GLN A 652 -17.11 7.52 16.43
CA GLN A 652 -17.43 6.93 15.15
C GLN A 652 -18.02 5.53 15.32
N VAL A 653 -19.03 5.20 14.53
CA VAL A 653 -19.67 3.89 14.51
C VAL A 653 -19.40 3.23 13.16
N ARG A 654 -18.94 1.98 13.18
CA ARG A 654 -18.55 1.22 11.98
C ARG A 654 -18.99 -0.24 12.05
N LEU A 655 -19.11 -0.88 10.89
CA LEU A 655 -19.21 -2.33 10.81
C LEU A 655 -17.80 -2.89 10.55
N LYS A 656 -17.36 -3.82 11.38
CA LYS A 656 -16.08 -4.53 11.22
C LYS A 656 -16.37 -6.01 10.93
N THR A 657 -15.77 -6.55 9.88
CA THR A 657 -15.89 -7.96 9.52
C THR A 657 -14.52 -8.63 9.74
N ASP A 658 -14.44 -9.49 10.75
CA ASP A 658 -13.26 -10.30 11.04
C ASP A 658 -13.59 -11.76 10.73
N ASP A 659 -12.67 -12.51 10.09
CA ASP A 659 -12.70 -13.97 9.80
C ASP A 659 -14.03 -14.67 10.19
N GLU A 660 -15.12 -14.40 9.44
CA GLU A 660 -16.49 -14.98 9.52
C GLU A 660 -17.61 -14.22 10.28
N ARG A 661 -17.36 -13.08 10.95
CA ARG A 661 -18.44 -12.32 11.64
C ARG A 661 -18.34 -10.80 11.43
N THR A 662 -19.44 -10.20 10.98
CA THR A 662 -19.62 -8.75 11.01
C THR A 662 -20.14 -8.31 12.38
N ARG A 663 -19.50 -7.32 13.00
CA ARG A 663 -19.91 -6.69 14.27
C ARG A 663 -20.05 -5.18 14.12
N LEU A 664 -20.93 -4.58 14.92
CA LEU A 664 -20.98 -3.13 15.07
C LEU A 664 -19.90 -2.73 16.07
N LEU A 665 -19.11 -1.74 15.72
CA LEU A 665 -18.02 -1.20 16.51
C LEU A 665 -18.36 0.25 16.81
N ILE A 666 -18.40 0.61 18.09
CA ILE A 666 -18.50 2.01 18.51
C ILE A 666 -17.12 2.39 19.00
N ARG A 667 -16.51 3.41 18.42
CA ARG A 667 -15.19 3.86 18.80
C ARG A 667 -15.18 5.32 19.19
N ARG A 668 -14.31 5.67 20.14
CA ARG A 668 -14.13 7.06 20.57
C ARG A 668 -12.67 7.40 20.79
N VAL A 669 -12.35 8.69 20.73
CA VAL A 669 -11.03 9.22 21.03
C VAL A 669 -11.15 10.51 21.82
N SER A 670 -10.20 10.76 22.71
CA SER A 670 -10.09 12.01 23.47
C SER A 670 -9.17 12.97 22.73
N VAL A 671 -9.65 14.16 22.38
CA VAL A 671 -8.86 15.16 21.62
C VAL A 671 -8.96 16.55 22.22
N SER A 672 -7.98 17.41 21.92
CA SER A 672 -7.98 18.81 22.35
C SER A 672 -8.96 19.67 21.55
N PHE A 673 -9.20 20.89 22.00
CA PHE A 673 -9.93 21.91 21.24
C PHE A 673 -8.99 22.84 20.48
N ASP A 674 -9.45 23.41 19.36
CA ASP A 674 -8.81 24.56 18.71
C ASP A 674 -9.27 25.88 19.35
N ASN A 675 -8.70 26.99 18.87
CA ASN A 675 -9.05 28.34 19.32
C ASN A 675 -10.50 28.74 19.01
N GLU A 676 -11.20 27.97 18.17
CA GLU A 676 -12.60 28.20 17.81
C GLU A 676 -13.57 27.30 18.59
N GLY A 677 -13.07 26.46 19.49
CA GLY A 677 -13.87 25.53 20.29
C GLY A 677 -14.30 24.27 19.54
N LEU A 678 -13.56 23.85 18.51
CA LEU A 678 -13.79 22.59 17.79
C LEU A 678 -12.76 21.52 18.15
N PRO A 679 -13.10 20.22 18.06
CA PRO A 679 -12.14 19.14 18.24
C PRO A 679 -10.97 19.22 17.24
N VAL A 680 -9.73 19.05 17.74
CA VAL A 680 -8.49 18.99 16.94
C VAL A 680 -8.03 17.55 16.85
N LEU A 681 -8.12 16.98 15.65
CA LEU A 681 -7.79 15.59 15.42
C LEU A 681 -6.28 15.43 15.19
N PRO A 682 -5.61 14.50 15.89
CA PRO A 682 -4.23 14.16 15.60
C PRO A 682 -4.14 13.41 14.26
N ALA A 683 -3.00 13.51 13.58
CA ALA A 683 -2.75 12.83 12.30
C ALA A 683 -2.81 11.28 12.38
N LEU A 684 -2.77 10.71 13.58
CA LEU A 684 -3.14 9.32 13.83
C LEU A 684 -4.07 9.29 15.02
N ILE A 685 -5.26 8.74 14.80
CA ILE A 685 -6.28 8.60 15.84
C ILE A 685 -6.13 7.22 16.48
N GLU A 686 -5.76 7.19 17.75
CA GLU A 686 -5.79 5.97 18.56
C GLU A 686 -7.19 5.81 19.14
N TRP A 687 -8.03 5.06 18.42
CA TRP A 687 -9.41 4.80 18.82
C TRP A 687 -9.50 3.81 19.99
N GLU A 688 -10.30 4.15 20.99
CA GLU A 688 -10.84 3.19 21.97
C GLU A 688 -12.07 2.51 21.34
N GLU A 689 -12.07 1.17 21.28
CA GLU A 689 -13.10 0.37 20.60
C GLU A 689 -14.03 -0.34 21.61
N PHE A 690 -15.34 -0.31 21.36
CA PHE A 690 -16.41 -0.89 22.18
C PHE A 690 -17.35 -1.82 21.38
#